data_AF-A0A9E0WZV0-F1
#
_entry.id   AF-A0A9E0WZV0-F1
#
_cell.length_a   1.000
_cell.length_b   1.000
_cell.length_c   1.000
_cell.angle_alpha   90.00
_cell.angle_beta   90.00
_cell.angle_gamma   90.00
#
_symmetry.space_group_name_H-M   'P 1'
#
loop_
_entity.id
_entity.type
_entity.pdbx_description
1 polymer ?
#
loop_
_entity_poly.entity_id
_entity_poly.type
_entity_poly.pdbx_seq_one_letter_code
_entity_poly.pdbx_strand_id
1 'polypeptide(L)'
;MQSELRPGARLGLRATAALALFAIGLVAGCGGGGPPAQVQPPRIEVDGLATDGDAVTTAPITVKGALGPPRTNAPTANPSQTFEVTTEALTPPYMASTSTGVSVAIANGRVNITPLTSLLVTALFGQEATQAFNDYGDSSPEQIALITADAVARAQADATDFLQNVVGVQVESGTSSFLTTTFAATAGDPMWDTLVALKARIAALGDERYASMLDSYTRQAHDCRLAEVDLTVGATTLRLCPASSTATPESGDPEVLDEAFTTSAGDSLTVRTRGDAVIDAGVVTAAGQRYTCSGSSCAGITLGTPAYDGTRDITFASVRFNGSASTATGTLRTAIPGIPLPILPCAQNDYHLISAYGVASSCADSSTALLVLAVTGTLSAEQGASTMADYIVNSDGTATMPGNFDVVLDGDRLVSVTAIVYSADYSTQTIAKCVGAGCHGVTIGPTSSNLNFGIRTDTRTIRFDGTPLATVDADGSLGHDVAVTIKASVKTIYYSEVDYEYATPPDTHLCDGLPNHVRLVPPDTPLWIYDLCPRATEDGSGSGWLVTSPLDGGAFDMSMVVNGSTVAVDIDADGHVVKVRASQRAGMWNVTENFGCDGSACNGVSVTPPATDGSRNVVFQGAVLHHVDYDGFASGPRTATMDGSFLAPSVDAGYVYVP
;
A
#
# COMPACT_ATOMS: atom_id res chain seq x y z
N MET A 1 5.09 -73.29 -20.33
CA MET A 1 5.04 -73.26 -21.80
C MET A 1 5.64 -71.92 -22.22
N GLN A 2 6.96 -71.94 -22.41
CA GLN A 2 7.70 -71.57 -23.64
C GLN A 2 7.79 -70.04 -23.82
N SER A 3 8.86 -69.40 -23.34
CA SER A 3 10.23 -69.25 -23.94
C SER A 3 10.20 -68.25 -25.12
N GLU A 4 11.02 -67.20 -25.20
CA GLU A 4 12.50 -67.15 -25.29
C GLU A 4 12.96 -65.67 -25.07
N LEU A 5 13.95 -65.37 -24.21
CA LEU A 5 15.41 -65.23 -24.42
C LEU A 5 15.92 -63.93 -25.11
N ARG A 6 16.41 -62.97 -24.28
CA ARG A 6 17.78 -62.35 -24.14
C ARG A 6 18.74 -62.22 -25.39
N PRO A 7 19.98 -61.64 -25.27
CA PRO A 7 20.46 -60.27 -24.93
C PRO A 7 21.70 -59.82 -25.80
N GLY A 8 22.37 -58.70 -25.48
CA GLY A 8 23.78 -58.44 -25.85
C GLY A 8 24.31 -57.12 -25.24
N ALA A 9 25.15 -57.11 -24.18
CA ALA A 9 26.63 -57.19 -24.13
C ALA A 9 27.33 -56.00 -24.85
N ARG A 10 28.22 -55.20 -24.22
CA ARG A 10 29.53 -55.59 -23.66
C ARG A 10 30.15 -54.54 -22.71
N LEU A 11 31.01 -55.06 -21.83
CA LEU A 11 32.00 -54.40 -20.97
C LEU A 11 33.02 -53.52 -21.73
N GLY A 12 33.57 -52.53 -21.03
CA GLY A 12 34.82 -51.84 -21.38
C GLY A 12 35.47 -51.16 -20.17
N LEU A 13 36.21 -51.94 -19.38
CA LEU A 13 37.04 -51.55 -18.24
C LEU A 13 38.37 -50.92 -18.73
N ARG A 14 38.78 -49.73 -18.24
CA ARG A 14 40.20 -49.36 -18.09
C ARG A 14 40.41 -48.37 -16.93
N ALA A 15 41.12 -48.85 -15.93
CA ALA A 15 41.76 -48.10 -14.87
C ALA A 15 43.10 -47.53 -15.34
N THR A 16 43.50 -46.37 -14.82
CA THR A 16 44.92 -46.05 -14.56
C THR A 16 45.02 -45.01 -13.45
N ALA A 17 45.75 -45.38 -12.41
CA ALA A 17 46.18 -44.56 -11.29
C ALA A 17 47.66 -44.15 -11.46
N ALA A 18 48.06 -42.99 -10.92
CA ALA A 18 49.39 -42.60 -10.43
C ALA A 18 49.31 -41.09 -10.09
N LEU A 19 49.47 -40.56 -8.87
CA LEU A 19 50.41 -40.75 -7.75
C LEU A 19 51.84 -40.23 -8.03
N ALA A 20 52.17 -39.05 -7.47
CA ALA A 20 53.40 -38.69 -6.71
C ALA A 20 53.70 -37.18 -6.83
N LEU A 21 53.74 -36.33 -5.78
CA LEU A 21 54.57 -36.23 -4.56
C LEU A 21 55.96 -35.52 -4.74
N PHE A 22 56.26 -34.69 -3.73
CA PHE A 22 57.52 -34.00 -3.35
C PHE A 22 57.84 -32.62 -3.96
N ALA A 23 58.42 -31.64 -3.26
CA ALA A 23 58.55 -31.30 -1.83
C ALA A 23 59.29 -29.95 -1.69
N ILE A 24 58.95 -29.21 -0.63
CA ILE A 24 59.79 -28.37 0.26
C ILE A 24 60.95 -27.56 -0.36
N GLY A 25 60.83 -26.24 -0.24
CA GLY A 25 61.95 -25.29 -0.24
C GLY A 25 61.72 -24.17 0.78
N LEU A 26 62.16 -24.40 2.02
CA LEU A 26 62.38 -23.34 3.01
C LEU A 26 63.55 -22.47 2.56
N VAL A 27 63.30 -21.18 2.32
CA VAL A 27 64.35 -20.16 2.36
C VAL A 27 63.89 -19.07 3.31
N ALA A 28 64.56 -19.00 4.46
CA ALA A 28 64.57 -17.83 5.31
C ALA A 28 65.30 -16.69 4.57
N GLY A 29 64.58 -15.61 4.29
CA GLY A 29 65.10 -14.33 3.82
C GLY A 29 64.56 -13.23 4.71
N CYS A 30 65.42 -12.67 5.55
CA CYS A 30 65.15 -11.51 6.37
C CYS A 30 65.20 -10.25 5.50
N GLY A 31 64.14 -9.42 5.49
CA GLY A 31 64.22 -8.05 4.99
C GLY A 31 62.93 -7.48 4.40
N GLY A 32 62.33 -6.52 5.10
CA GLY A 32 61.41 -5.53 4.52
C GLY A 32 59.94 -5.72 4.89
N GLY A 33 59.54 -5.20 6.06
CA GLY A 33 58.14 -5.07 6.43
C GLY A 33 57.40 -4.07 5.54
N GLY A 34 56.62 -4.58 4.59
CA GLY A 34 55.41 -3.91 4.14
C GLY A 34 54.24 -4.49 4.93
N PRO A 35 53.25 -3.69 5.37
CA PRO A 35 52.02 -4.26 5.90
C PRO A 35 51.44 -5.24 4.87
N PRO A 36 50.81 -6.35 5.30
CA PRO A 36 50.17 -7.26 4.37
C PRO A 36 49.25 -6.45 3.47
N ALA A 37 49.34 -6.65 2.16
CA ALA A 37 48.39 -6.08 1.21
C ALA A 37 47.00 -6.37 1.79
N GLN A 38 46.30 -5.31 2.23
CA GLN A 38 44.95 -5.49 2.69
C GLN A 38 44.21 -6.13 1.52
N VAL A 39 43.73 -7.35 1.72
CA VAL A 39 42.71 -7.91 0.88
C VAL A 39 41.55 -6.93 1.01
N GLN A 40 41.47 -6.00 0.07
CA GLN A 40 40.31 -5.14 -0.04
C GLN A 40 39.12 -6.10 -0.10
N PRO A 41 38.15 -5.98 0.82
CA PRO A 41 36.89 -6.72 0.68
C PRO A 41 36.39 -6.52 -0.74
N PRO A 42 35.72 -7.50 -1.37
CA PRO A 42 35.16 -7.31 -2.71
C PRO A 42 34.31 -6.04 -2.71
N ARG A 43 34.86 -4.99 -3.33
CA ARG A 43 34.21 -3.69 -3.48
C ARG A 43 33.45 -3.73 -4.78
N ILE A 44 32.20 -3.35 -4.66
CA ILE A 44 31.33 -3.14 -5.78
C ILE A 44 31.03 -1.65 -5.76
N GLU A 45 31.51 -0.97 -6.79
CA GLU A 45 31.51 0.47 -6.90
C GLU A 45 30.45 0.89 -7.92
N VAL A 46 29.56 1.78 -7.50
CA VAL A 46 28.75 2.55 -8.43
C VAL A 46 29.59 3.77 -8.78
N ASP A 47 30.32 3.70 -9.89
CA ASP A 47 31.11 4.80 -10.44
C ASP A 47 30.32 5.52 -11.53
N GLY A 48 29.84 6.73 -11.20
CA GLY A 48 29.70 7.77 -12.20
C GLY A 48 28.30 8.37 -12.26
N LEU A 49 28.15 9.49 -11.56
CA LEU A 49 27.14 10.48 -11.88
C LEU A 49 27.72 11.36 -13.00
N ALA A 50 27.10 11.39 -14.19
CA ALA A 50 27.17 12.60 -15.01
C ALA A 50 25.95 13.44 -14.65
N THR A 51 26.24 14.63 -14.14
CA THR A 51 25.27 15.60 -13.66
C THR A 51 25.12 16.68 -14.73
N ASP A 52 24.15 17.57 -14.58
CA ASP A 52 24.06 18.75 -15.43
C ASP A 52 25.11 19.83 -15.08
N GLY A 53 26.21 19.45 -14.42
CA GLY A 53 27.32 20.32 -14.03
C GLY A 53 27.08 21.17 -12.77
N ASP A 54 25.86 21.65 -12.51
CA ASP A 54 25.61 22.65 -11.47
C ASP A 54 24.94 22.08 -10.20
N ALA A 55 24.01 21.13 -10.31
CA ALA A 55 23.04 20.88 -9.22
C ALA A 55 23.45 19.81 -8.17
N VAL A 56 24.42 18.93 -8.47
CA VAL A 56 24.74 17.75 -7.62
C VAL A 56 26.03 17.94 -6.80
N THR A 57 26.77 19.02 -7.00
CA THR A 57 28.06 19.27 -6.31
C THR A 57 27.94 19.43 -4.79
N THR A 58 26.73 19.53 -4.25
CA THR A 58 26.45 19.84 -2.82
C THR A 58 25.44 18.91 -2.14
N ALA A 59 24.81 17.95 -2.85
CA ALA A 59 23.73 17.13 -2.29
C ALA A 59 24.21 15.73 -1.87
N PRO A 60 23.75 15.18 -0.73
CA PRO A 60 23.99 13.78 -0.39
C PRO A 60 23.29 12.86 -1.39
N ILE A 61 23.93 11.72 -1.69
CA ILE A 61 23.39 10.71 -2.59
C ILE A 61 22.98 9.51 -1.75
N THR A 62 21.75 9.05 -1.95
CA THR A 62 21.24 7.83 -1.31
C THR A 62 20.99 6.75 -2.36
N VAL A 63 21.47 5.54 -2.11
CA VAL A 63 21.29 4.36 -2.95
C VAL A 63 20.55 3.28 -2.16
N LYS A 64 19.53 2.71 -2.79
CA LYS A 64 18.78 1.56 -2.30
C LYS A 64 18.99 0.36 -3.22
N GLY A 65 19.14 -0.83 -2.66
CA GLY A 65 19.13 -2.09 -3.41
C GLY A 65 17.76 -2.74 -3.40
N ALA A 66 17.60 -3.77 -4.22
CA ALA A 66 16.48 -4.70 -4.13
C ALA A 66 16.41 -5.35 -2.75
N LEU A 67 17.56 -5.64 -2.17
CA LEU A 67 17.67 -6.01 -0.77
C LEU A 67 18.74 -5.19 -0.04
N GLY A 68 18.58 -4.97 1.26
CA GLY A 68 19.59 -4.40 2.16
C GLY A 68 19.35 -2.94 2.56
N PRO A 69 20.02 -2.47 3.63
CA PRO A 69 19.78 -1.14 4.19
C PRO A 69 20.30 -0.03 3.24
N PRO A 70 19.54 1.08 3.05
CA PRO A 70 19.97 2.19 2.22
C PRO A 70 21.36 2.71 2.59
N ARG A 71 22.12 3.13 1.57
CA ARG A 71 23.47 3.70 1.72
C ARG A 71 23.45 5.16 1.31
N THR A 72 23.86 6.05 2.22
CA THR A 72 23.97 7.49 1.93
C THR A 72 25.43 7.91 2.07
N ASN A 73 25.98 8.53 1.02
CA ASN A 73 27.27 9.18 1.08
C ASN A 73 27.09 10.70 1.01
N ALA A 74 27.75 11.41 1.94
CA ALA A 74 27.90 12.85 1.85
C ALA A 74 28.91 13.18 0.74
N PRO A 75 28.70 14.26 -0.03
CA PRO A 75 29.62 14.66 -1.08
C PRO A 75 31.00 14.97 -0.47
N THR A 76 32.02 14.18 -0.78
CA THR A 76 33.40 14.67 -0.68
C THR A 76 33.63 15.59 -1.87
N ALA A 77 34.04 16.84 -1.63
CA ALA A 77 34.27 17.83 -2.69
C ALA A 77 35.25 17.30 -3.75
N ASN A 78 34.70 16.68 -4.81
CA ASN A 78 35.46 16.10 -5.90
C ASN A 78 35.23 16.97 -7.14
N PRO A 79 36.27 17.61 -7.70
CA PRO A 79 36.15 18.44 -8.89
C PRO A 79 35.77 17.66 -10.16
N SER A 80 35.78 16.32 -10.13
CA SER A 80 35.48 15.47 -11.30
C SER A 80 33.99 15.15 -11.51
N GLN A 81 33.07 15.71 -10.70
CA GLN A 81 31.61 15.47 -10.78
C GLN A 81 31.18 14.00 -10.59
N THR A 82 32.12 13.10 -10.27
CA THR A 82 31.86 11.69 -9.95
C THR A 82 31.72 11.51 -8.44
N PHE A 83 30.70 10.76 -8.03
CA PHE A 83 30.56 10.29 -6.65
C PHE A 83 30.47 8.76 -6.66
N GLU A 84 31.19 8.17 -5.74
CA GLU A 84 31.18 6.73 -5.52
C GLU A 84 30.32 6.43 -4.30
N VAL A 85 29.33 5.55 -4.48
CA VAL A 85 28.57 4.96 -3.36
C VAL A 85 28.88 3.48 -3.32
N THR A 86 29.25 2.99 -2.14
CA THR A 86 29.43 1.55 -1.91
C THR A 86 28.06 0.88 -1.85
N THR A 87 27.88 -0.19 -2.62
CA THR A 87 26.69 -1.06 -2.54
C THR A 87 26.92 -2.26 -1.63
N GLU A 88 27.89 -2.16 -0.71
CA GLU A 88 28.13 -3.21 0.29
C GLU A 88 26.85 -3.51 1.08
N ALA A 89 26.48 -4.79 1.16
CA ALA A 89 25.24 -5.29 1.72
C ALA A 89 23.95 -4.89 0.98
N LEU A 90 24.04 -4.30 -0.22
CA LEU A 90 22.92 -4.13 -1.14
C LEU A 90 22.92 -5.22 -2.21
N THR A 91 21.73 -5.63 -2.66
CA THR A 91 21.56 -6.54 -3.81
C THR A 91 20.99 -5.79 -5.01
N PRO A 92 21.51 -5.96 -6.23
CA PRO A 92 20.93 -5.35 -7.43
C PRO A 92 19.53 -5.93 -7.74
N PRO A 93 18.66 -5.22 -8.47
CA PRO A 93 18.85 -3.88 -9.03
C PRO A 93 18.91 -2.76 -7.96
N TYR A 94 19.32 -1.56 -8.36
CA TYR A 94 19.47 -0.39 -7.49
C TYR A 94 18.64 0.80 -7.96
N MET A 95 18.25 1.64 -7.00
CA MET A 95 17.82 3.01 -7.25
C MET A 95 18.76 3.99 -6.55
N ALA A 96 19.04 5.11 -7.20
CA ALA A 96 19.85 6.19 -6.65
C ALA A 96 19.08 7.50 -6.71
N SER A 97 19.17 8.31 -5.65
CA SER A 97 18.50 9.60 -5.55
C SER A 97 19.42 10.67 -4.98
N THR A 98 19.21 11.88 -5.50
CA THR A 98 19.68 13.16 -4.94
C THR A 98 18.47 14.06 -4.71
N SER A 99 18.71 15.26 -4.16
CA SER A 99 17.67 16.30 -4.10
C SER A 99 17.20 16.80 -5.48
N THR A 100 17.85 16.40 -6.57
CA THR A 100 17.62 16.93 -7.93
C THR A 100 17.14 15.88 -8.91
N GLY A 101 17.17 14.60 -8.56
CA GLY A 101 16.68 13.54 -9.45
C GLY A 101 16.83 12.14 -8.89
N VAL A 102 16.28 11.19 -9.65
CA VAL A 102 16.29 9.76 -9.35
C VAL A 102 16.72 8.97 -10.58
N SER A 103 17.36 7.84 -10.36
CA SER A 103 17.81 6.93 -11.42
C SER A 103 17.79 5.48 -10.95
N VAL A 104 17.96 4.57 -11.91
CA VAL A 104 17.98 3.11 -11.70
C VAL A 104 19.24 2.49 -12.28
N ALA A 105 19.70 1.38 -11.68
CA ALA A 105 20.81 0.59 -12.20
C ALA A 105 20.49 -0.91 -12.07
N ILE A 106 20.57 -1.65 -13.17
CA ILE A 106 20.28 -3.11 -13.19
C ILE A 106 21.37 -3.91 -12.46
N ALA A 107 22.60 -3.41 -12.52
CA ALA A 107 23.77 -4.01 -11.90
C ALA A 107 24.74 -2.89 -11.48
N ASN A 108 25.87 -3.30 -10.93
CA ASN A 108 26.93 -2.39 -10.50
C ASN A 108 27.56 -1.68 -11.69
N GLY A 109 27.95 -0.42 -11.48
CA GLY A 109 28.61 0.40 -12.50
C GLY A 109 28.06 1.83 -12.53
N ARG A 110 28.09 2.42 -13.71
CA ARG A 110 27.77 3.83 -13.93
C ARG A 110 26.29 4.12 -14.00
N VAL A 111 25.84 5.20 -13.34
CA VAL A 111 24.46 5.69 -13.40
C VAL A 111 24.39 7.21 -13.41
N ASN A 112 23.86 7.77 -14.49
CA ASN A 112 23.53 9.17 -14.58
C ASN A 112 22.33 9.47 -13.68
N ILE A 113 22.33 10.63 -13.02
CA ILE A 113 21.16 11.15 -12.30
C ILE A 113 20.86 12.53 -12.88
N THR A 114 19.82 12.60 -13.70
CA THR A 114 19.42 13.80 -14.44
C THR A 114 17.88 13.88 -14.52
N PRO A 115 17.31 15.02 -14.92
CA PRO A 115 15.88 15.09 -15.23
C PRO A 115 15.41 14.03 -16.24
N LEU A 116 16.27 13.60 -17.19
CA LEU A 116 15.94 12.53 -18.14
C LEU A 116 15.83 11.16 -17.46
N THR A 117 16.69 10.87 -16.49
CA THR A 117 16.59 9.62 -15.73
C THR A 117 15.39 9.64 -14.79
N SER A 118 15.02 10.79 -14.23
CA SER A 118 13.78 10.93 -13.47
C SER A 118 12.54 10.65 -14.33
N LEU A 119 12.47 11.17 -15.57
CA LEU A 119 11.37 10.87 -16.50
C LEU A 119 11.32 9.38 -16.88
N LEU A 120 12.48 8.74 -17.04
CA LEU A 120 12.57 7.30 -17.28
C LEU A 120 12.06 6.51 -16.07
N VAL A 121 12.47 6.87 -14.85
CA VAL A 121 11.98 6.24 -13.61
C VAL A 121 10.46 6.44 -13.50
N THR A 122 9.94 7.62 -13.84
CA THR A 122 8.49 7.85 -13.88
C THR A 122 7.77 6.95 -14.87
N ALA A 123 8.30 6.74 -16.08
CA ALA A 123 7.73 5.75 -17.01
C ALA A 123 7.80 4.33 -16.45
N LEU A 124 8.95 3.95 -15.87
CA LEU A 124 9.21 2.60 -15.40
C LEU A 124 8.27 2.20 -14.26
N PHE A 125 7.98 3.13 -13.35
CA PHE A 125 7.16 2.87 -12.17
C PHE A 125 5.74 3.41 -12.28
N GLY A 126 5.41 4.25 -13.27
CA GLY A 126 4.08 4.89 -13.34
C GLY A 126 3.77 5.74 -12.12
N GLN A 127 4.80 6.35 -11.51
CA GLN A 127 4.65 7.24 -10.36
C GLN A 127 5.77 8.29 -10.39
N GLU A 128 5.63 9.35 -9.60
CA GLU A 128 6.67 10.37 -9.54
C GLU A 128 8.00 9.75 -9.07
N ALA A 129 9.12 10.14 -9.68
CA ALA A 129 10.39 9.44 -9.50
C ALA A 129 10.87 9.42 -8.03
N THR A 130 10.64 10.52 -7.29
CA THR A 130 10.94 10.60 -5.85
C THR A 130 10.08 9.62 -5.05
N GLN A 131 8.79 9.52 -5.37
CA GLN A 131 7.89 8.56 -4.73
C GLN A 131 8.33 7.12 -5.05
N ALA A 132 8.69 6.82 -6.30
CA ALA A 132 9.27 5.53 -6.69
C ALA A 132 10.51 5.19 -5.86
N PHE A 133 11.42 6.14 -5.67
CA PHE A 133 12.58 5.94 -4.81
C PHE A 133 12.21 5.66 -3.36
N ASN A 134 11.20 6.35 -2.82
CA ASN A 134 10.75 6.15 -1.44
C ASN A 134 10.16 4.75 -1.23
N ASP A 135 9.36 4.27 -2.18
CA ASP A 135 8.70 2.96 -2.11
C ASP A 135 9.62 1.77 -2.46
N TYR A 136 10.74 2.02 -3.13
CA TYR A 136 11.67 0.98 -3.58
C TYR A 136 12.48 0.34 -2.43
N GLY A 137 12.61 -0.98 -2.45
CA GLY A 137 13.42 -1.79 -1.53
C GLY A 137 12.84 -3.18 -1.26
N ASP A 138 13.39 -3.88 -0.25
CA ASP A 138 13.07 -5.27 0.16
C ASP A 138 11.57 -5.60 0.20
N SER A 139 10.76 -4.61 0.62
CA SER A 139 9.33 -4.76 0.80
C SER A 139 8.51 -4.76 -0.48
N SER A 140 9.12 -4.47 -1.63
CA SER A 140 8.41 -4.15 -2.87
C SER A 140 8.88 -5.07 -4.02
N PRO A 141 8.70 -6.41 -3.90
CA PRO A 141 9.20 -7.38 -4.89
C PRO A 141 8.65 -7.13 -6.29
N GLU A 142 7.41 -6.64 -6.40
CA GLU A 142 6.82 -6.19 -7.67
C GLU A 142 7.57 -5.01 -8.29
N GLN A 143 8.03 -4.04 -7.50
CA GLN A 143 8.82 -2.91 -7.99
C GLN A 143 10.23 -3.33 -8.39
N ILE A 144 10.83 -4.23 -7.62
CA ILE A 144 12.14 -4.84 -7.94
C ILE A 144 12.06 -5.55 -9.29
N ALA A 145 10.98 -6.29 -9.55
CA ALA A 145 10.77 -7.01 -10.81
C ALA A 145 10.62 -6.09 -12.03
N LEU A 146 10.36 -4.78 -11.85
CA LEU A 146 10.26 -3.83 -12.96
C LEU A 146 11.62 -3.43 -13.52
N ILE A 147 12.69 -3.43 -12.73
CA ILE A 147 14.01 -2.97 -13.20
C ILE A 147 14.71 -4.10 -13.99
N THR A 148 14.27 -4.28 -15.23
CA THR A 148 14.86 -5.21 -16.21
C THR A 148 15.37 -4.43 -17.43
N ALA A 149 16.28 -5.02 -18.21
CA ALA A 149 16.82 -4.37 -19.41
C ALA A 149 15.71 -3.99 -20.41
N ASP A 150 14.75 -4.89 -20.63
CA ASP A 150 13.64 -4.66 -21.55
C ASP A 150 12.68 -3.56 -21.04
N ALA A 151 12.37 -3.56 -19.74
CA ALA A 151 11.51 -2.53 -19.15
C ALA A 151 12.19 -1.16 -19.14
N VAL A 152 13.50 -1.10 -18.85
CA VAL A 152 14.29 0.13 -18.93
C VAL A 152 14.34 0.67 -20.37
N ALA A 153 14.53 -0.20 -21.36
CA ALA A 153 14.53 0.20 -22.77
C ALA A 153 13.16 0.75 -23.20
N ARG A 154 12.06 0.12 -22.77
CA ARG A 154 10.70 0.61 -22.99
C ARG A 154 10.47 1.97 -22.31
N ALA A 155 10.83 2.09 -21.04
CA ALA A 155 10.68 3.34 -20.30
C ALA A 155 11.49 4.50 -20.92
N GLN A 156 12.66 4.22 -21.50
CA GLN A 156 13.43 5.22 -22.23
C GLN A 156 12.73 5.65 -23.53
N ALA A 157 12.14 4.72 -24.27
CA ALA A 157 11.36 5.04 -25.46
C ALA A 157 10.15 5.92 -25.10
N ASP A 158 9.42 5.55 -24.04
CA ASP A 158 8.26 6.31 -23.56
C ASP A 158 8.66 7.73 -23.10
N ALA A 159 9.77 7.87 -22.37
CA ALA A 159 10.30 9.16 -21.97
C ALA A 159 10.75 10.00 -23.18
N THR A 160 11.31 9.37 -24.20
CA THR A 160 11.70 10.03 -25.46
C THR A 160 10.48 10.54 -26.22
N ASP A 161 9.44 9.71 -26.34
CA ASP A 161 8.18 10.08 -26.98
C ASP A 161 7.48 11.22 -26.24
N PHE A 162 7.46 11.20 -24.90
CA PHE A 162 6.95 12.30 -24.08
C PHE A 162 7.71 13.60 -24.34
N LEU A 163 9.04 13.55 -24.32
CA LEU A 163 9.88 14.72 -24.57
C LEU A 163 9.62 15.30 -25.97
N GLN A 164 9.61 14.46 -27.00
CA GLN A 164 9.48 14.91 -28.38
C GLN A 164 8.06 15.37 -28.74
N ASN A 165 7.04 14.59 -28.36
CA ASN A 165 5.68 14.77 -28.84
C ASN A 165 4.82 15.62 -27.90
N VAL A 166 5.09 15.61 -26.60
CA VAL A 166 4.31 16.35 -25.60
C VAL A 166 5.03 17.63 -25.18
N VAL A 167 6.29 17.51 -24.76
CA VAL A 167 7.06 18.67 -24.27
C VAL A 167 7.58 19.53 -25.44
N GLY A 168 7.91 18.90 -26.57
CA GLY A 168 8.48 19.54 -27.75
C GLY A 168 10.00 19.71 -27.69
N VAL A 169 10.70 18.81 -26.99
CA VAL A 169 12.16 18.76 -26.86
C VAL A 169 12.69 17.60 -27.72
N GLN A 170 13.61 17.90 -28.63
CA GLN A 170 14.27 16.86 -29.41
C GLN A 170 15.32 16.14 -28.56
N VAL A 171 15.32 14.82 -28.63
CA VAL A 171 16.30 13.97 -27.95
C VAL A 171 17.47 13.71 -28.90
N GLU A 172 18.52 14.52 -28.78
CA GLU A 172 19.68 14.49 -29.68
C GLU A 172 20.54 13.22 -29.48
N SER A 173 20.45 12.59 -28.30
CA SER A 173 21.19 11.37 -27.97
C SER A 173 20.64 10.11 -28.66
N GLY A 174 19.51 10.21 -29.36
CA GLY A 174 18.88 9.11 -30.10
C GLY A 174 18.57 7.92 -29.21
N THR A 175 19.10 6.74 -29.54
CA THR A 175 18.90 5.50 -28.77
C THR A 175 19.94 5.29 -27.67
N SER A 176 20.84 6.25 -27.43
CA SER A 176 21.85 6.15 -26.37
C SER A 176 21.19 6.07 -25.00
N SER A 177 21.73 5.25 -24.10
CA SER A 177 21.14 5.05 -22.76
C SER A 177 21.18 6.34 -21.94
N PHE A 178 20.05 6.80 -21.42
CA PHE A 178 19.98 7.91 -20.45
C PHE A 178 20.71 7.55 -19.15
N LEU A 179 20.69 6.27 -18.77
CA LEU A 179 21.24 5.80 -17.50
C LEU A 179 22.77 5.67 -17.53
N THR A 180 23.36 5.16 -18.62
CA THR A 180 24.77 4.71 -18.58
C THR A 180 25.70 5.45 -19.54
N THR A 181 25.17 6.14 -20.56
CA THR A 181 26.00 6.83 -21.56
C THR A 181 26.75 7.98 -20.91
N THR A 182 28.07 8.01 -21.08
CA THR A 182 28.92 9.12 -20.63
C THR A 182 28.65 10.36 -21.48
N PHE A 183 28.59 11.53 -20.83
CA PHE A 183 28.47 12.81 -21.50
C PHE A 183 29.29 13.89 -20.79
N ALA A 184 29.64 14.95 -21.52
CA ALA A 184 30.29 16.13 -20.98
C ALA A 184 29.30 17.29 -20.89
N ALA A 185 29.36 18.07 -19.80
CA ALA A 185 28.55 19.27 -19.61
C ALA A 185 29.04 20.45 -20.49
N THR A 186 29.07 20.24 -21.80
CA THR A 186 29.59 21.18 -22.81
C THR A 186 28.73 21.12 -24.06
N ALA A 187 28.49 22.28 -24.69
CA ALA A 187 27.71 22.37 -25.91
C ALA A 187 28.25 21.45 -27.02
N GLY A 188 27.34 20.77 -27.73
CA GLY A 188 27.67 19.80 -28.78
C GLY A 188 27.76 18.35 -28.28
N ASP A 189 27.66 18.11 -26.97
CA ASP A 189 27.35 16.78 -26.45
C ASP A 189 25.83 16.53 -26.53
N PRO A 190 25.37 15.48 -27.22
CA PRO A 190 23.94 15.25 -27.44
C PRO A 190 23.09 15.10 -26.17
N MET A 191 23.64 14.50 -25.10
CA MET A 191 22.90 14.34 -23.85
C MET A 191 22.78 15.68 -23.12
N TRP A 192 23.88 16.44 -23.09
CA TRP A 192 23.91 17.77 -22.51
C TRP A 192 22.98 18.74 -23.25
N ASP A 193 23.01 18.73 -24.57
CA ASP A 193 22.16 19.61 -25.39
C ASP A 193 20.68 19.29 -25.18
N THR A 194 20.32 18.02 -24.99
CA THR A 194 18.95 17.59 -24.62
C THR A 194 18.55 18.14 -23.24
N LEU A 195 19.44 18.06 -22.25
CA LEU A 195 19.18 18.59 -20.90
C LEU A 195 18.99 20.11 -20.89
N VAL A 196 19.84 20.85 -21.62
CA VAL A 196 19.73 22.30 -21.78
C VAL A 196 18.42 22.67 -22.48
N ALA A 197 18.04 21.95 -23.53
CA ALA A 197 16.79 22.16 -24.25
C ALA A 197 15.56 21.92 -23.34
N LEU A 198 15.58 20.85 -22.54
CA LEU A 198 14.53 20.57 -21.56
C LEU A 198 14.42 21.69 -20.52
N LYS A 199 15.53 22.12 -19.92
CA LYS A 199 15.56 23.22 -18.95
C LYS A 199 14.99 24.51 -19.52
N ALA A 200 15.40 24.88 -20.74
CA ALA A 200 14.88 26.05 -21.43
C ALA A 200 13.38 25.92 -21.73
N ARG A 201 12.92 24.72 -22.07
CA ARG A 201 11.51 24.45 -22.37
C ARG A 201 10.63 24.52 -21.12
N ILE A 202 11.06 23.98 -19.99
CA ILE A 202 10.36 24.10 -18.69
C ILE A 202 10.21 25.58 -18.34
N ALA A 203 11.30 26.36 -18.42
CA ALA A 203 11.25 27.80 -18.15
C ALA A 203 10.29 28.56 -19.10
N ALA A 204 10.15 28.13 -20.35
CA ALA A 204 9.24 28.73 -21.31
C ALA A 204 7.76 28.32 -21.10
N LEU A 205 7.50 27.10 -20.62
CA LEU A 205 6.15 26.61 -20.31
C LEU A 205 5.62 27.16 -18.99
N GLY A 206 6.51 27.39 -18.03
CA GLY A 206 6.19 27.63 -16.62
C GLY A 206 6.04 26.33 -15.83
N ASP A 207 6.41 26.36 -14.56
CA ASP A 207 6.48 25.16 -13.70
C ASP A 207 5.13 24.46 -13.55
N GLU A 208 4.03 25.20 -13.36
CA GLU A 208 2.68 24.64 -13.22
C GLU A 208 2.24 23.85 -14.46
N ARG A 209 2.51 24.39 -15.65
CA ARG A 209 2.13 23.74 -16.90
C ARG A 209 2.96 22.48 -17.14
N TYR A 210 4.26 22.54 -16.85
CA TYR A 210 5.12 21.37 -16.96
C TYR A 210 4.72 20.29 -15.94
N ALA A 211 4.41 20.68 -14.70
CA ALA A 211 3.91 19.77 -13.67
C ALA A 211 2.62 19.07 -14.10
N SER A 212 1.66 19.78 -14.71
CA SER A 212 0.43 19.18 -15.24
C SER A 212 0.70 18.19 -16.39
N MET A 213 1.67 18.48 -17.27
CA MET A 213 2.10 17.54 -18.31
C MET A 213 2.76 16.29 -17.70
N LEU A 214 3.59 16.49 -16.67
CA LEU A 214 4.25 15.40 -15.95
C LEU A 214 3.24 14.52 -15.20
N ASP A 215 2.21 15.09 -14.58
CA ASP A 215 1.11 14.34 -13.96
C ASP A 215 0.39 13.46 -14.99
N SER A 216 0.07 14.03 -16.16
CA SER A 216 -0.58 13.30 -17.24
C SER A 216 0.28 12.13 -17.76
N TYR A 217 1.59 12.36 -17.91
CA TYR A 217 2.55 11.32 -18.31
C TYR A 217 2.70 10.23 -17.24
N THR A 218 2.78 10.63 -15.97
CA THR A 218 2.87 9.71 -14.83
C THR A 218 1.65 8.80 -14.78
N ARG A 219 0.45 9.37 -14.93
CA ARG A 219 -0.82 8.63 -14.97
C ARG A 219 -0.89 7.68 -16.16
N GLN A 220 -0.50 8.15 -17.35
CA GLN A 220 -0.47 7.27 -18.52
C GLN A 220 0.49 6.09 -18.33
N ALA A 221 1.71 6.35 -17.84
CA ALA A 221 2.67 5.29 -17.55
C ALA A 221 2.14 4.31 -16.50
N HIS A 222 1.41 4.80 -15.50
CA HIS A 222 0.70 3.97 -14.53
C HIS A 222 -0.33 3.06 -15.20
N ASP A 223 -1.24 3.62 -16.00
CA ASP A 223 -2.28 2.88 -16.71
C ASP A 223 -1.67 1.75 -17.56
N CYS A 224 -0.57 2.04 -18.26
CA CYS A 224 0.13 1.06 -19.10
C CYS A 224 0.73 -0.10 -18.31
N ARG A 225 1.11 0.12 -17.04
CA ARG A 225 1.61 -0.95 -16.17
C ARG A 225 0.51 -1.91 -15.73
N LEU A 226 -0.72 -1.42 -15.61
CA LEU A 226 -1.87 -2.23 -15.21
C LEU A 226 -2.39 -3.06 -16.37
N ALA A 227 -2.54 -2.44 -17.53
CA ALA A 227 -3.05 -3.08 -18.73
C ALA A 227 -2.58 -2.31 -19.97
N GLU A 228 -2.11 -3.04 -20.98
CA GLU A 228 -1.72 -2.44 -22.26
C GLU A 228 -2.11 -3.31 -23.45
N VAL A 229 -2.46 -2.63 -24.54
CA VAL A 229 -2.56 -3.21 -25.88
C VAL A 229 -1.81 -2.33 -26.86
N ASP A 230 -0.76 -2.88 -27.47
CA ASP A 230 -0.06 -2.25 -28.58
C ASP A 230 -0.83 -2.52 -29.88
N LEU A 231 -1.37 -1.47 -30.48
CA LEU A 231 -1.93 -1.48 -31.83
C LEU A 231 -0.89 -0.96 -32.82
N THR A 232 -0.27 -1.86 -33.58
CA THR A 232 0.61 -1.50 -34.69
C THR A 232 -0.22 -1.21 -35.94
N VAL A 233 -0.05 -0.03 -36.54
CA VAL A 233 -0.63 0.39 -37.82
C VAL A 233 0.48 0.84 -38.75
N GLY A 234 0.82 0.03 -39.75
CA GLY A 234 1.96 0.29 -40.63
C GLY A 234 3.28 0.33 -39.84
N ALA A 235 3.94 1.49 -39.79
CA ALA A 235 5.18 1.71 -39.04
C ALA A 235 4.96 2.38 -37.67
N THR A 236 3.72 2.70 -37.32
CA THR A 236 3.36 3.39 -36.08
C THR A 236 2.77 2.40 -35.10
N THR A 237 3.22 2.43 -33.85
CA THR A 237 2.59 1.68 -32.74
C THR A 237 1.83 2.67 -31.86
N LEU A 238 0.53 2.45 -31.72
CA LEU A 238 -0.31 3.14 -30.75
C LEU A 238 -0.43 2.25 -29.52
N ARG A 239 0.00 2.74 -28.37
CA ARG A 239 -0.18 2.03 -27.11
C ARG A 239 -1.48 2.45 -26.44
N LEU A 240 -2.38 1.50 -26.26
CA LEU A 240 -3.66 1.69 -25.57
C LEU A 240 -3.50 1.29 -24.11
N CYS A 241 -3.42 2.30 -23.24
CA CYS A 241 -3.38 2.15 -21.79
C CYS A 241 -4.72 2.67 -21.24
N PRO A 242 -5.65 1.78 -20.87
CA PRO A 242 -6.97 2.20 -20.44
C PRO A 242 -6.88 3.04 -19.17
N ALA A 243 -7.47 4.24 -19.20
CA ALA A 243 -7.75 5.06 -18.03
C ALA A 243 -9.14 4.75 -17.44
N SER A 244 -10.01 4.11 -18.22
CA SER A 244 -11.29 3.57 -17.74
C SER A 244 -11.65 2.28 -18.47
N SER A 245 -12.45 1.45 -17.77
CA SER A 245 -13.05 0.24 -18.33
C SER A 245 -14.52 0.15 -17.93
N THR A 246 -15.36 -0.34 -18.84
CA THR A 246 -16.80 -0.56 -18.59
C THR A 246 -17.25 -1.85 -19.24
N ALA A 247 -18.13 -2.60 -18.58
CA ALA A 247 -18.74 -3.81 -19.09
C ALA A 247 -20.26 -3.61 -19.08
N THR A 248 -20.84 -3.21 -20.21
CA THR A 248 -22.27 -2.84 -20.26
C THR A 248 -23.08 -3.91 -21.00
N PRO A 249 -24.12 -4.50 -20.38
CA PRO A 249 -25.04 -5.38 -21.10
C PRO A 249 -25.77 -4.63 -22.23
N GLU A 250 -25.86 -5.24 -23.42
CA GLU A 250 -26.62 -4.65 -24.52
C GLU A 250 -28.11 -4.61 -24.17
N SER A 251 -28.77 -3.47 -24.39
CA SER A 251 -30.21 -3.32 -24.08
C SER A 251 -31.14 -4.26 -24.85
N GLY A 252 -30.72 -4.70 -26.04
CA GLY A 252 -31.47 -5.65 -26.87
C GLY A 252 -31.15 -7.11 -26.60
N ASP A 253 -30.03 -7.41 -25.94
CA ASP A 253 -29.56 -8.76 -25.62
C ASP A 253 -28.62 -8.70 -24.40
N PRO A 254 -29.15 -8.79 -23.17
CA PRO A 254 -28.36 -8.67 -21.95
C PRO A 254 -27.28 -9.76 -21.77
N GLU A 255 -27.29 -10.82 -22.58
CA GLU A 255 -26.23 -11.83 -22.60
C GLU A 255 -24.97 -11.36 -23.37
N VAL A 256 -25.08 -10.26 -24.13
CA VAL A 256 -23.97 -9.61 -24.80
C VAL A 256 -23.44 -8.48 -23.91
N LEU A 257 -22.14 -8.51 -23.63
CA LEU A 257 -21.43 -7.46 -22.91
C LEU A 257 -20.57 -6.64 -23.87
N ASP A 258 -20.76 -5.32 -23.83
CA ASP A 258 -19.88 -4.33 -24.43
C ASP A 258 -18.76 -3.98 -23.44
N GLU A 259 -17.59 -4.57 -23.65
CA GLU A 259 -16.37 -4.28 -22.89
C GLU A 259 -15.65 -3.11 -23.56
N ALA A 260 -15.76 -1.90 -22.98
CA ALA A 260 -15.16 -0.69 -23.51
C ALA A 260 -14.01 -0.21 -22.64
N PHE A 261 -12.91 0.17 -23.28
CA PHE A 261 -11.68 0.68 -22.69
C PHE A 261 -11.39 2.04 -23.31
N THR A 262 -11.17 3.06 -22.50
CA THR A 262 -10.86 4.42 -22.97
C THR A 262 -9.55 4.89 -22.39
N THR A 263 -8.67 5.43 -23.22
CA THR A 263 -7.39 6.03 -22.80
C THR A 263 -7.58 7.48 -22.38
N SER A 264 -6.63 8.05 -21.64
CA SER A 264 -6.61 9.48 -21.30
C SER A 264 -6.52 10.39 -22.53
N ALA A 265 -5.97 9.90 -23.64
CA ALA A 265 -5.87 10.61 -24.92
C ALA A 265 -7.19 10.59 -25.73
N GLY A 266 -8.18 9.79 -25.32
CA GLY A 266 -9.47 9.64 -26.01
C GLY A 266 -9.51 8.54 -27.07
N ASP A 267 -8.45 7.74 -27.22
CA ASP A 267 -8.54 6.47 -27.94
C ASP A 267 -9.47 5.50 -27.19
N SER A 268 -10.23 4.69 -27.92
CA SER A 268 -11.13 3.68 -27.35
C SER A 268 -10.96 2.33 -28.04
N LEU A 269 -11.07 1.26 -27.25
CA LEU A 269 -11.15 -0.11 -27.71
C LEU A 269 -12.42 -0.72 -27.14
N THR A 270 -13.21 -1.37 -27.99
CA THR A 270 -14.42 -2.09 -27.58
C THR A 270 -14.30 -3.55 -27.99
N VAL A 271 -14.65 -4.47 -27.10
CA VAL A 271 -14.76 -5.90 -27.38
C VAL A 271 -16.17 -6.34 -26.99
N ARG A 272 -16.92 -6.89 -27.96
CA ARG A 272 -18.25 -7.42 -27.69
C ARG A 272 -18.15 -8.91 -27.42
N THR A 273 -18.67 -9.35 -26.29
CA THR A 273 -18.58 -10.74 -25.83
C THR A 273 -19.94 -11.33 -25.51
N ARG A 274 -20.08 -12.64 -25.66
CA ARG A 274 -21.23 -13.42 -25.19
C ARG A 274 -20.74 -14.70 -24.53
N GLY A 275 -20.94 -14.84 -23.22
CA GLY A 275 -20.28 -15.90 -22.47
C GLY A 275 -18.77 -15.87 -22.75
N ASP A 276 -18.19 -16.99 -23.20
CA ASP A 276 -16.76 -17.10 -23.54
C ASP A 276 -16.44 -16.83 -25.02
N ALA A 277 -17.41 -16.36 -25.81
CA ALA A 277 -17.22 -16.05 -27.22
C ALA A 277 -16.99 -14.55 -27.46
N VAL A 278 -16.03 -14.22 -28.32
CA VAL A 278 -15.85 -12.88 -28.87
C VAL A 278 -16.68 -12.74 -30.15
N ILE A 279 -17.52 -11.71 -30.22
CA ILE A 279 -18.37 -11.43 -31.37
C ILE A 279 -17.59 -10.57 -32.38
N ASP A 280 -17.08 -9.44 -31.90
CA ASP A 280 -16.24 -8.50 -32.63
C ASP A 280 -15.44 -7.61 -31.68
N ALA A 281 -14.48 -6.90 -32.24
CA ALA A 281 -13.76 -5.86 -31.54
C ALA A 281 -13.48 -4.68 -32.47
N GLY A 282 -13.34 -3.50 -31.89
CA GLY A 282 -13.04 -2.27 -32.62
C GLY A 282 -12.17 -1.31 -31.83
N VAL A 283 -11.24 -0.66 -32.52
CA VAL A 283 -10.47 0.48 -31.99
C VAL A 283 -10.91 1.74 -32.72
N VAL A 284 -11.15 2.81 -31.97
CA VAL A 284 -11.32 4.17 -32.48
C VAL A 284 -10.24 5.05 -31.88
N THR A 285 -9.35 5.58 -32.70
CA THR A 285 -8.30 6.49 -32.22
C THR A 285 -8.88 7.86 -31.88
N ALA A 286 -8.17 8.67 -31.09
CA ALA A 286 -8.50 10.07 -30.80
C ALA A 286 -8.64 10.92 -32.08
N ALA A 287 -7.92 10.56 -33.15
CA ALA A 287 -8.03 11.19 -34.48
C ALA A 287 -9.28 10.73 -35.28
N GLY A 288 -10.13 9.86 -34.71
CA GLY A 288 -11.34 9.34 -35.33
C GLY A 288 -11.14 8.17 -36.31
N GLN A 289 -9.92 7.65 -36.47
CA GLN A 289 -9.66 6.46 -37.29
C GLN A 289 -10.26 5.21 -36.64
N ARG A 290 -10.84 4.33 -37.45
CA ARG A 290 -11.55 3.13 -36.99
C ARG A 290 -10.93 1.84 -37.55
N TYR A 291 -10.67 0.89 -36.67
CA TYR A 291 -10.14 -0.43 -36.99
C TYR A 291 -11.06 -1.48 -36.38
N THR A 292 -11.60 -2.41 -37.16
CA THR A 292 -12.50 -3.45 -36.63
C THR A 292 -12.08 -4.86 -37.05
N CYS A 293 -12.42 -5.83 -36.22
CA CYS A 293 -12.43 -7.25 -36.58
C CYS A 293 -13.80 -7.82 -36.23
N SER A 294 -14.26 -8.84 -36.96
CA SER A 294 -15.46 -9.61 -36.64
C SER A 294 -15.31 -11.08 -37.03
N GLY A 295 -16.01 -11.96 -36.31
CA GLY A 295 -15.96 -13.41 -36.56
C GLY A 295 -14.53 -13.95 -36.56
N SER A 296 -14.16 -14.72 -37.59
CA SER A 296 -12.83 -15.33 -37.67
C SER A 296 -11.67 -14.34 -37.82
N SER A 297 -11.93 -13.07 -38.17
CA SER A 297 -10.87 -12.05 -38.22
C SER A 297 -10.40 -11.60 -36.83
N CYS A 298 -11.19 -11.85 -35.78
CA CYS A 298 -10.78 -11.70 -34.39
C CYS A 298 -10.09 -12.96 -33.82
N ALA A 299 -9.72 -13.93 -34.66
CA ALA A 299 -8.97 -15.12 -34.22
C ALA A 299 -7.61 -14.68 -33.65
N GLY A 300 -7.50 -14.68 -32.33
CA GLY A 300 -6.36 -14.14 -31.58
C GLY A 300 -6.80 -13.33 -30.35
N ILE A 301 -8.07 -12.96 -30.25
CA ILE A 301 -8.66 -12.49 -28.99
C ILE A 301 -9.11 -13.70 -28.18
N THR A 302 -8.59 -13.85 -26.97
CA THR A 302 -9.00 -14.93 -26.05
C THR A 302 -9.46 -14.34 -24.73
N LEU A 303 -10.58 -14.87 -24.22
CA LEU A 303 -11.13 -14.51 -22.92
C LEU A 303 -10.61 -15.49 -21.87
N GLY A 304 -10.07 -14.96 -20.77
CA GLY A 304 -9.69 -15.70 -19.59
C GLY A 304 -10.90 -16.25 -18.83
N THR A 305 -10.64 -17.08 -17.84
CA THR A 305 -11.68 -17.56 -16.93
C THR A 305 -12.25 -16.38 -16.13
N PRO A 306 -13.58 -16.22 -16.03
CA PRO A 306 -14.17 -15.22 -15.16
C PRO A 306 -13.75 -15.42 -13.69
N ALA A 307 -13.32 -14.35 -13.05
CA ALA A 307 -13.25 -14.26 -11.61
C ALA A 307 -14.66 -14.26 -11.00
N TYR A 308 -14.75 -14.35 -9.68
CA TYR A 308 -16.04 -14.45 -8.97
C TYR A 308 -16.96 -13.24 -9.22
N ASP A 309 -16.35 -12.08 -9.44
CA ASP A 309 -17.00 -10.80 -9.73
C ASP A 309 -17.40 -10.61 -11.21
N GLY A 310 -17.20 -11.62 -12.06
CA GLY A 310 -17.47 -11.57 -13.51
C GLY A 310 -16.40 -10.90 -14.36
N THR A 311 -15.33 -10.35 -13.77
CA THR A 311 -14.17 -9.81 -14.51
C THR A 311 -13.32 -10.92 -15.10
N ARG A 312 -12.58 -10.64 -16.18
CA ARG A 312 -11.66 -11.59 -16.83
C ARG A 312 -10.63 -10.86 -17.68
N ASP A 313 -9.53 -11.55 -17.95
CA ASP A 313 -8.53 -11.03 -18.89
C ASP A 313 -9.00 -11.20 -20.34
N ILE A 314 -8.70 -10.22 -21.19
CA ILE A 314 -8.83 -10.26 -22.64
C ILE A 314 -7.43 -10.17 -23.22
N THR A 315 -6.93 -11.27 -23.78
CA THR A 315 -5.61 -11.32 -24.40
C THR A 315 -5.72 -11.17 -25.91
N PHE A 316 -4.88 -10.31 -26.48
CA PHE A 316 -4.73 -10.08 -27.92
C PHE A 316 -3.41 -10.70 -28.37
N ALA A 317 -3.47 -11.71 -29.24
CA ALA A 317 -2.31 -12.38 -29.80
C ALA A 317 -2.17 -12.06 -31.30
N SER A 318 -1.59 -10.89 -31.62
CA SER A 318 -1.40 -10.41 -33.00
C SER A 318 -2.70 -10.36 -33.83
N VAL A 319 -3.77 -9.87 -33.20
CA VAL A 319 -5.12 -9.77 -33.78
C VAL A 319 -5.11 -8.79 -34.92
N ARG A 320 -5.67 -9.18 -36.08
CA ARG A 320 -5.70 -8.32 -37.26
C ARG A 320 -7.01 -7.55 -37.35
N PHE A 321 -6.91 -6.23 -37.29
CA PHE A 321 -8.02 -5.35 -37.61
C PHE A 321 -7.97 -4.94 -39.10
N ASN A 322 -9.14 -4.78 -39.73
CA ASN A 322 -9.30 -4.43 -41.15
C ASN A 322 -8.48 -5.33 -42.12
N GLY A 323 -8.51 -6.66 -41.91
CA GLY A 323 -8.01 -7.64 -42.88
C GLY A 323 -6.50 -7.91 -42.87
N SER A 324 -5.65 -6.97 -42.43
CA SER A 324 -4.21 -7.18 -42.09
C SER A 324 -3.40 -5.89 -41.88
N ALA A 325 -3.99 -4.70 -42.06
CA ALA A 325 -3.25 -3.44 -42.02
C ALA A 325 -2.78 -3.03 -40.61
N SER A 326 -3.33 -3.67 -39.58
CA SER A 326 -3.03 -3.36 -38.19
C SER A 326 -3.08 -4.61 -37.33
N THR A 327 -2.15 -4.73 -36.39
CA THR A 327 -2.05 -5.85 -35.45
C THR A 327 -2.10 -5.36 -34.02
N ALA A 328 -2.95 -5.98 -33.19
CA ALA A 328 -2.98 -5.71 -31.75
C ALA A 328 -2.35 -6.87 -30.97
N THR A 329 -1.50 -6.53 -30.00
CA THR A 329 -0.93 -7.49 -29.03
C THR A 329 -0.96 -6.89 -27.64
N GLY A 330 -1.36 -7.66 -26.63
CA GLY A 330 -1.43 -7.19 -25.25
C GLY A 330 -2.48 -7.91 -24.44
N THR A 331 -2.73 -7.44 -23.21
CA THR A 331 -3.77 -7.99 -22.33
C THR A 331 -4.46 -6.87 -21.57
N LEU A 332 -5.79 -6.95 -21.50
CA LEU A 332 -6.65 -6.07 -20.73
C LEU A 332 -7.44 -6.86 -19.72
N ARG A 333 -7.98 -6.21 -18.69
CA ARG A 333 -8.92 -6.83 -17.75
C ARG A 333 -10.28 -6.15 -17.84
N THR A 334 -11.34 -6.94 -17.99
CA THR A 334 -12.71 -6.42 -18.10
C THR A 334 -13.17 -5.76 -16.80
N ALA A 335 -14.14 -4.85 -16.92
CA ALA A 335 -14.84 -4.31 -15.77
C ALA A 335 -15.87 -5.31 -15.22
N ILE A 336 -16.46 -5.00 -14.06
CA ILE A 336 -17.60 -5.77 -13.54
C ILE A 336 -18.80 -5.52 -14.45
N PRO A 337 -19.50 -6.58 -14.90
CA PRO A 337 -20.73 -6.41 -15.65
C PRO A 337 -21.73 -5.51 -14.93
N GLY A 338 -22.15 -4.44 -15.59
CA GLY A 338 -23.16 -3.49 -15.10
C GLY A 338 -22.66 -2.43 -14.14
N ILE A 339 -21.37 -2.42 -13.77
CA ILE A 339 -20.79 -1.39 -12.87
C ILE A 339 -19.48 -0.86 -13.46
N PRO A 340 -19.42 0.43 -13.87
CA PRO A 340 -18.17 1.04 -14.30
C PRO A 340 -17.24 1.20 -13.09
N LEU A 341 -16.07 0.57 -13.13
CA LEU A 341 -15.03 0.78 -12.14
C LEU A 341 -14.00 1.78 -12.68
N PRO A 342 -13.65 2.84 -11.91
CA PRO A 342 -12.54 3.69 -12.28
C PRO A 342 -11.24 2.89 -12.19
N ILE A 343 -10.29 3.14 -13.09
CA ILE A 343 -8.92 2.64 -12.92
C ILE A 343 -8.24 3.60 -11.95
N LEU A 344 -7.68 3.03 -10.88
CA LEU A 344 -7.07 3.80 -9.80
C LEU A 344 -5.57 3.97 -10.06
N PRO A 345 -4.98 5.16 -9.80
CA PRO A 345 -3.59 5.49 -10.14
C PRO A 345 -2.53 4.84 -9.22
N CYS A 346 -2.86 3.71 -8.59
CA CYS A 346 -1.97 2.98 -7.69
C CYS A 346 -1.83 1.52 -8.13
N ALA A 347 -0.61 1.00 -8.05
CA ALA A 347 -0.32 -0.41 -8.37
C ALA A 347 -0.59 -1.35 -7.19
N GLN A 348 -0.77 -0.78 -5.99
CA GLN A 348 -1.06 -1.44 -4.72
C GLN A 348 -1.87 -0.47 -3.86
N ASN A 349 -2.51 -0.98 -2.82
CA ASN A 349 -3.37 -0.23 -1.92
C ASN A 349 -4.60 0.39 -2.59
N ASP A 350 -5.03 -0.18 -3.72
CA ASP A 350 -6.30 0.13 -4.33
C ASP A 350 -7.45 -0.51 -3.54
N TYR A 351 -8.59 0.17 -3.54
CA TYR A 351 -9.85 -0.45 -3.15
C TYR A 351 -11.05 0.15 -3.90
N HIS A 352 -12.08 -0.67 -4.03
CA HIS A 352 -13.41 -0.37 -4.55
C HIS A 352 -14.45 -0.95 -3.58
N LEU A 353 -15.32 -0.09 -3.04
CA LEU A 353 -16.52 -0.47 -2.31
C LEU A 353 -17.72 -0.28 -3.22
N ILE A 354 -18.37 -1.37 -3.55
CA ILE A 354 -19.46 -1.42 -4.51
C ILE A 354 -20.77 -1.60 -3.74
N SER A 355 -21.70 -0.67 -3.86
CA SER A 355 -22.99 -0.69 -3.17
C SER A 355 -24.13 -0.29 -4.12
N ALA A 356 -25.38 -0.38 -3.62
CA ALA A 356 -26.54 0.12 -4.36
C ALA A 356 -26.50 1.64 -4.64
N TYR A 357 -25.67 2.39 -3.90
CA TYR A 357 -25.50 3.84 -4.08
C TYR A 357 -24.44 4.20 -5.12
N GLY A 358 -23.65 3.22 -5.59
CA GLY A 358 -22.54 3.44 -6.52
C GLY A 358 -21.24 2.80 -6.05
N VAL A 359 -20.13 3.25 -6.63
CA VAL A 359 -18.78 2.75 -6.34
C VAL A 359 -17.97 3.85 -5.64
N ALA A 360 -17.52 3.58 -4.43
CA ALA A 360 -16.46 4.35 -3.78
C ALA A 360 -15.11 3.70 -4.12
N SER A 361 -14.14 4.45 -4.62
CA SER A 361 -12.84 3.92 -5.04
C SER A 361 -11.73 4.85 -4.62
N SER A 362 -10.61 4.33 -4.13
CA SER A 362 -9.45 5.15 -3.80
C SER A 362 -8.15 4.35 -3.77
N CYS A 363 -7.05 5.06 -3.93
CA CYS A 363 -5.71 4.60 -3.63
C CYS A 363 -5.38 5.00 -2.19
N ALA A 364 -5.20 4.04 -1.29
CA ALA A 364 -4.59 4.30 0.00
C ALA A 364 -3.09 4.55 -0.23
N ASP A 365 -2.64 5.78 -0.02
CA ASP A 365 -1.24 6.14 -0.25
C ASP A 365 -0.33 5.46 0.80
N SER A 366 0.92 5.11 0.48
CA SER A 366 1.85 4.42 1.41
C SER A 366 2.26 5.28 2.63
N SER A 367 2.18 6.60 2.51
CA SER A 367 2.33 7.62 3.56
C SER A 367 1.05 7.92 4.34
N THR A 368 -0.15 7.68 3.78
CA THR A 368 -1.41 7.57 4.56
C THR A 368 -1.58 6.21 5.20
N ALA A 369 -0.97 5.16 4.64
CA ALA A 369 -0.70 3.91 5.35
C ALA A 369 0.34 4.12 6.48
N LEU A 370 1.00 5.29 6.57
CA LEU A 370 1.76 5.73 7.74
C LEU A 370 0.94 6.67 8.66
N LEU A 371 0.05 7.51 8.12
CA LEU A 371 -0.82 8.42 8.89
C LEU A 371 -2.10 7.76 9.42
N VAL A 372 -2.41 6.55 8.97
CA VAL A 372 -3.50 5.69 9.46
C VAL A 372 -2.92 4.35 9.92
N LEU A 373 -1.84 4.41 10.69
CA LEU A 373 -1.39 3.28 11.53
C LEU A 373 -2.00 3.43 12.92
N ALA A 374 -3.30 3.16 13.01
CA ALA A 374 -3.85 2.59 14.22
C ALA A 374 -3.42 1.11 14.27
N VAL A 375 -2.16 0.86 14.65
CA VAL A 375 -1.75 -0.46 15.12
C VAL A 375 -2.19 -0.54 16.57
N THR A 376 -3.37 -1.10 16.77
CA THR A 376 -3.83 -1.65 18.04
C THR A 376 -2.94 -2.85 18.40
N GLY A 377 -2.50 -2.89 19.65
CA GLY A 377 -1.68 -3.97 20.19
C GLY A 377 -0.17 -3.81 20.00
N THR A 378 0.55 -3.73 21.12
CA THR A 378 1.94 -4.17 21.12
C THR A 378 2.01 -5.65 20.77
N LEU A 379 2.76 -5.97 19.70
CA LEU A 379 3.71 -7.09 19.63
C LEU A 379 3.23 -8.43 20.23
N SER A 380 1.99 -8.79 19.96
CA SER A 380 1.59 -10.17 19.74
C SER A 380 0.94 -10.23 18.35
N ALA A 381 1.17 -11.33 17.66
CA ALA A 381 1.15 -11.53 16.22
C ALA A 381 -0.14 -11.21 15.42
N GLU A 382 -1.10 -10.39 15.87
CA GLU A 382 -2.49 -10.69 15.54
C GLU A 382 -3.42 -9.56 15.06
N GLN A 383 -2.99 -8.40 14.54
CA GLN A 383 -3.95 -7.46 13.89
C GLN A 383 -3.38 -6.80 12.62
N GLY A 384 -4.10 -6.92 11.50
CA GLY A 384 -3.77 -6.32 10.20
C GLY A 384 -4.73 -5.18 9.84
N ALA A 385 -4.17 -4.02 9.51
CA ALA A 385 -4.72 -2.71 9.09
C ALA A 385 -6.23 -2.42 9.16
N SER A 386 -6.53 -1.34 9.90
CA SER A 386 -7.57 -0.35 9.56
C SER A 386 -7.15 0.47 8.33
N THR A 387 -8.02 0.62 7.34
CA THR A 387 -7.87 1.63 6.29
C THR A 387 -8.94 2.70 6.48
N MET A 388 -8.58 3.80 7.12
CA MET A 388 -9.32 5.06 7.03
C MET A 388 -9.00 5.68 5.68
N ALA A 389 -9.98 5.78 4.80
CA ALA A 389 -9.87 6.62 3.63
C ALA A 389 -10.48 7.98 3.95
N ASP A 390 -9.62 9.00 4.01
CA ASP A 390 -10.05 10.39 4.08
C ASP A 390 -10.02 10.99 2.65
N TYR A 391 -11.11 11.69 2.31
CA TYR A 391 -11.39 12.53 1.14
C TYR A 391 -10.47 12.48 -0.10
N ILE A 392 -11.00 12.03 -1.24
CA ILE A 392 -10.56 12.50 -2.57
C ILE A 392 -11.67 13.35 -3.20
N VAL A 393 -11.53 14.67 -3.08
CA VAL A 393 -12.15 15.60 -4.03
C VAL A 393 -11.25 15.60 -5.25
N ASN A 394 -11.72 14.99 -6.35
CA ASN A 394 -10.99 15.07 -7.62
C ASN A 394 -10.86 16.55 -8.03
N SER A 395 -9.77 16.88 -8.73
CA SER A 395 -9.52 18.23 -9.26
C SER A 395 -10.58 18.73 -10.26
N ASP A 396 -11.50 17.86 -10.68
CA ASP A 396 -12.66 18.17 -11.54
C ASP A 396 -13.95 18.47 -10.76
N GLY A 397 -13.91 18.48 -9.42
CA GLY A 397 -15.06 18.75 -8.56
C GLY A 397 -16.03 17.58 -8.38
N THR A 398 -15.70 16.38 -8.86
CA THR A 398 -16.49 15.17 -8.57
C THR A 398 -16.13 14.64 -7.17
N ALA A 399 -17.14 14.60 -6.28
CA ALA A 399 -17.00 13.95 -4.99
C ALA A 399 -17.08 12.43 -5.21
N THR A 400 -16.01 11.71 -4.87
CA THR A 400 -16.13 10.26 -4.64
C THR A 400 -16.91 10.05 -3.34
N MET A 401 -17.82 9.07 -3.32
CA MET A 401 -18.48 8.66 -2.09
C MET A 401 -17.40 8.24 -1.08
N PRO A 402 -17.40 8.74 0.16
CA PRO A 402 -16.53 8.21 1.18
C PRO A 402 -16.97 6.80 1.51
N GLY A 403 -15.99 5.93 1.66
CA GLY A 403 -16.22 4.63 2.22
C GLY A 403 -14.93 4.08 2.80
N ASN A 404 -15.06 3.50 3.98
CA ASN A 404 -13.97 2.94 4.77
C ASN A 404 -14.23 1.46 4.99
N PHE A 405 -13.17 0.68 5.18
CA PHE A 405 -13.33 -0.66 5.66
C PHE A 405 -12.19 -1.06 6.60
N ASP A 406 -12.57 -1.86 7.57
CA ASP A 406 -11.71 -2.41 8.60
C ASP A 406 -11.61 -3.92 8.43
N VAL A 407 -10.40 -4.43 8.59
CA VAL A 407 -10.09 -5.85 8.51
C VAL A 407 -9.63 -6.29 9.88
N VAL A 408 -10.24 -7.35 10.42
CA VAL A 408 -9.85 -7.92 11.70
C VAL A 408 -9.24 -9.29 11.43
N LEU A 409 -7.98 -9.45 11.84
CA LEU A 409 -7.25 -10.72 11.77
C LEU A 409 -7.04 -11.28 13.19
N ASP A 410 -6.74 -12.57 13.23
CA ASP A 410 -6.29 -13.35 14.39
C ASP A 410 -5.12 -14.22 13.87
N GLY A 411 -3.90 -13.69 14.00
CA GLY A 411 -2.73 -14.18 13.27
C GLY A 411 -2.94 -14.12 11.75
N ASP A 412 -2.88 -15.28 11.09
CA ASP A 412 -3.15 -15.43 9.65
C ASP A 412 -4.62 -15.75 9.34
N ARG A 413 -5.49 -15.79 10.36
CA ARG A 413 -6.90 -16.09 10.21
C ARG A 413 -7.71 -14.81 10.11
N LEU A 414 -8.59 -14.73 9.11
CA LEU A 414 -9.58 -13.65 9.01
C LEU A 414 -10.68 -13.82 10.07
N VAL A 415 -10.93 -12.77 10.85
CA VAL A 415 -11.98 -12.70 11.87
C VAL A 415 -13.21 -11.99 11.32
N SER A 416 -13.05 -10.80 10.77
CA SER A 416 -14.15 -10.05 10.16
C SER A 416 -13.65 -8.99 9.19
N VAL A 417 -14.55 -8.52 8.34
CA VAL A 417 -14.37 -7.32 7.54
C VAL A 417 -15.62 -6.47 7.70
N THR A 418 -15.45 -5.21 8.03
CA THR A 418 -16.54 -4.23 8.20
C THR A 418 -16.32 -3.11 7.21
N ALA A 419 -17.37 -2.66 6.51
CA ALA A 419 -17.31 -1.51 5.62
C ALA A 419 -18.43 -0.53 5.96
N ILE A 420 -18.13 0.75 5.82
CA ILE A 420 -19.07 1.85 5.96
C ILE A 420 -19.17 2.56 4.62
N VAL A 421 -20.38 2.67 4.08
CA VAL A 421 -20.65 3.39 2.82
C VAL A 421 -21.72 4.46 3.08
N TYR A 422 -21.47 5.68 2.59
CA TYR A 422 -22.41 6.80 2.67
C TYR A 422 -23.12 7.01 1.34
N SER A 423 -24.41 7.37 1.35
CA SER A 423 -25.09 7.86 0.15
C SER A 423 -24.38 9.11 -0.42
N ALA A 424 -24.56 9.40 -1.72
CA ALA A 424 -23.90 10.52 -2.39
C ALA A 424 -24.18 11.90 -1.74
N ASP A 425 -25.31 12.03 -1.05
CA ASP A 425 -25.72 13.22 -0.29
C ASP A 425 -25.44 13.13 1.22
N TYR A 426 -24.76 12.07 1.67
CA TYR A 426 -24.41 11.79 3.06
C TYR A 426 -25.60 11.64 4.03
N SER A 427 -26.82 11.51 3.49
CA SER A 427 -28.03 11.37 4.31
C SER A 427 -28.18 9.99 4.93
N THR A 428 -27.58 8.96 4.31
CA THR A 428 -27.72 7.56 4.71
C THR A 428 -26.35 6.91 4.87
N GLN A 429 -26.16 6.22 5.99
CA GLN A 429 -24.99 5.39 6.28
C GLN A 429 -25.41 3.92 6.24
N THR A 430 -24.68 3.10 5.50
CA THR A 430 -24.82 1.64 5.54
C THR A 430 -23.57 1.02 6.14
N ILE A 431 -23.75 0.26 7.22
CA ILE A 431 -22.71 -0.57 7.82
C ILE A 431 -22.93 -1.98 7.27
N ALA A 432 -21.88 -2.52 6.65
CA ALA A 432 -21.88 -3.87 6.11
C ALA A 432 -20.74 -4.67 6.75
N LYS A 433 -20.95 -5.96 7.02
CA LYS A 433 -19.96 -6.81 7.67
C LYS A 433 -20.01 -8.25 7.14
N CYS A 434 -18.85 -8.91 7.15
CA CYS A 434 -18.73 -10.35 7.04
C CYS A 434 -17.89 -10.87 8.21
N VAL A 435 -18.08 -12.14 8.60
CA VAL A 435 -17.37 -12.75 9.74
C VAL A 435 -16.81 -14.12 9.34
N GLY A 436 -15.54 -14.33 9.66
CA GLY A 436 -14.81 -15.59 9.50
C GLY A 436 -14.93 -16.16 8.09
N ALA A 437 -15.42 -17.39 7.98
CA ALA A 437 -15.58 -18.08 6.71
C ALA A 437 -16.60 -17.41 5.77
N GLY A 438 -17.50 -16.56 6.28
CA GLY A 438 -18.45 -15.81 5.44
C GLY A 438 -17.80 -14.72 4.60
N CYS A 439 -16.56 -14.32 4.92
CA CYS A 439 -15.76 -13.39 4.13
C CYS A 439 -15.06 -14.09 2.96
N HIS A 440 -15.84 -14.66 2.03
CA HIS A 440 -15.29 -15.30 0.84
C HIS A 440 -14.54 -14.29 -0.06
N GLY A 441 -13.54 -14.76 -0.81
CA GLY A 441 -12.74 -13.90 -1.70
C GLY A 441 -11.61 -13.11 -1.01
N VAL A 442 -11.44 -13.24 0.32
CA VAL A 442 -10.29 -12.64 1.01
C VAL A 442 -9.09 -13.58 1.00
N THR A 443 -7.93 -13.06 0.55
CA THR A 443 -6.64 -13.76 0.60
C THR A 443 -5.65 -12.96 1.43
N ILE A 444 -5.06 -13.60 2.43
CA ILE A 444 -4.03 -13.01 3.29
C ILE A 444 -2.67 -13.50 2.80
N GLY A 445 -1.83 -12.57 2.36
CA GLY A 445 -0.48 -12.84 1.91
C GLY A 445 0.50 -13.11 3.07
N PRO A 446 1.69 -13.67 2.77
CA PRO A 446 2.72 -13.90 3.77
C PRO A 446 3.24 -12.57 4.35
N THR A 447 3.82 -12.66 5.53
CA THR A 447 4.52 -11.54 6.16
C THR A 447 5.91 -11.38 5.57
N SER A 448 6.32 -10.13 5.36
CA SER A 448 7.67 -9.74 4.95
C SER A 448 8.19 -8.65 5.87
N SER A 449 9.45 -8.76 6.28
CA SER A 449 10.08 -7.73 7.09
C SER A 449 10.60 -6.58 6.22
N ASN A 450 10.49 -5.37 6.71
CA ASN A 450 10.79 -4.11 6.03
C ASN A 450 11.64 -3.24 6.97
N LEU A 451 12.82 -2.84 6.49
CA LEU A 451 13.78 -2.00 7.23
C LEU A 451 13.91 -0.60 6.62
N ASN A 452 13.07 -0.24 5.64
CA ASN A 452 13.18 1.02 4.89
C ASN A 452 13.02 2.26 5.77
N PHE A 453 12.40 2.13 6.94
CA PHE A 453 12.17 3.21 7.90
C PHE A 453 13.23 3.28 9.01
N GLY A 454 14.30 2.50 8.94
CA GLY A 454 15.31 2.40 10.00
C GLY A 454 14.84 1.64 11.26
N ILE A 455 13.59 1.19 11.26
CA ILE A 455 12.97 0.29 12.25
C ILE A 455 12.42 -0.92 11.51
N ARG A 456 12.43 -2.09 12.16
CA ARG A 456 11.88 -3.33 11.61
C ARG A 456 10.35 -3.28 11.66
N THR A 457 9.73 -3.13 10.50
CA THR A 457 8.28 -3.30 10.33
C THR A 457 8.03 -4.60 9.60
N ASP A 458 6.94 -5.29 9.90
CA ASP A 458 6.48 -6.37 9.03
C ASP A 458 5.31 -5.87 8.20
N THR A 459 5.23 -6.34 6.97
CA THR A 459 4.17 -5.98 6.04
C THR A 459 3.54 -7.23 5.46
N ARG A 460 2.25 -7.17 5.13
CA ARG A 460 1.57 -8.24 4.38
C ARG A 460 0.50 -7.64 3.48
N THR A 461 0.27 -8.25 2.32
CA THR A 461 -0.80 -7.85 1.41
C THR A 461 -2.07 -8.63 1.71
N ILE A 462 -3.20 -7.96 1.85
CA ILE A 462 -4.54 -8.54 1.93
C ILE A 462 -5.26 -8.21 0.63
N ARG A 463 -5.77 -9.23 -0.05
CA ARG A 463 -6.54 -9.08 -1.30
C ARG A 463 -7.99 -9.45 -1.07
N PHE A 464 -8.89 -8.67 -1.67
CA PHE A 464 -10.32 -8.87 -1.70
C PHE A 464 -10.73 -9.04 -3.16
N ASP A 465 -11.22 -10.22 -3.50
CA ASP A 465 -11.67 -10.57 -4.85
C ASP A 465 -13.19 -10.66 -4.88
N GLY A 466 -13.84 -9.49 -4.73
CA GLY A 466 -15.30 -9.38 -4.70
C GLY A 466 -15.91 -9.92 -3.40
N THR A 467 -15.31 -9.58 -2.25
CA THR A 467 -15.77 -10.03 -0.93
C THR A 467 -17.14 -9.42 -0.58
N PRO A 468 -18.19 -10.23 -0.39
CA PRO A 468 -19.52 -9.73 -0.07
C PRO A 468 -19.66 -9.45 1.43
N LEU A 469 -20.25 -8.31 1.77
CA LEU A 469 -20.59 -7.89 3.13
C LEU A 469 -22.11 -7.73 3.23
N ALA A 470 -22.70 -8.30 4.27
CA ALA A 470 -24.12 -8.21 4.56
C ALA A 470 -24.42 -6.95 5.40
N THR A 471 -25.64 -6.41 5.33
CA THR A 471 -26.05 -5.33 6.24
C THR A 471 -25.92 -5.76 7.70
N VAL A 472 -25.56 -4.84 8.58
CA VAL A 472 -25.65 -5.05 10.03
C VAL A 472 -27.00 -4.51 10.52
N ASP A 473 -27.82 -5.40 11.08
CA ASP A 473 -29.12 -5.04 11.65
C ASP A 473 -28.93 -4.29 12.99
N ALA A 474 -29.98 -3.62 13.46
CA ALA A 474 -29.91 -2.78 14.67
C ALA A 474 -29.56 -3.57 15.96
N ASP A 475 -29.75 -4.89 15.95
CA ASP A 475 -29.38 -5.81 17.04
C ASP A 475 -27.95 -6.39 16.89
N GLY A 476 -27.21 -5.95 15.86
CA GLY A 476 -25.85 -6.40 15.55
C GLY A 476 -25.79 -7.72 14.80
N SER A 477 -26.92 -8.32 14.42
CA SER A 477 -26.94 -9.50 13.56
C SER A 477 -26.65 -9.14 12.11
N LEU A 478 -26.20 -10.12 11.32
CA LEU A 478 -25.96 -9.95 9.90
C LEU A 478 -27.25 -10.24 9.12
N GLY A 479 -27.65 -9.29 8.29
CA GLY A 479 -28.74 -9.45 7.33
C GLY A 479 -28.45 -10.54 6.29
N HIS A 480 -29.47 -10.89 5.51
CA HIS A 480 -29.37 -11.96 4.51
C HIS A 480 -28.91 -11.47 3.13
N ASP A 481 -29.00 -10.17 2.86
CA ASP A 481 -28.67 -9.59 1.56
C ASP A 481 -27.27 -8.97 1.56
N VAL A 482 -26.58 -9.05 0.42
CA VAL A 482 -25.29 -8.39 0.21
C VAL A 482 -25.54 -6.89 0.04
N ALA A 483 -24.98 -6.10 0.95
CA ALA A 483 -25.10 -4.65 0.94
C ALA A 483 -23.93 -3.98 0.20
N VAL A 484 -22.73 -4.52 0.40
CA VAL A 484 -21.48 -3.99 -0.12
C VAL A 484 -20.62 -5.13 -0.64
N THR A 485 -19.94 -4.92 -1.76
CA THR A 485 -18.88 -5.81 -2.26
C THR A 485 -17.55 -5.07 -2.25
N ILE A 486 -16.52 -5.66 -1.65
CA ILE A 486 -15.16 -5.10 -1.60
C ILE A 486 -14.30 -5.75 -2.67
N LYS A 487 -13.59 -4.92 -3.44
CA LYS A 487 -12.38 -5.32 -4.16
C LYS A 487 -11.23 -4.46 -3.72
N ALA A 488 -10.12 -5.06 -3.34
CA ALA A 488 -8.99 -4.28 -2.87
C ALA A 488 -7.72 -5.12 -2.88
N SER A 489 -6.57 -4.46 -2.96
CA SER A 489 -5.27 -5.07 -2.70
C SER A 489 -4.49 -4.17 -1.75
N VAL A 490 -4.71 -4.33 -0.45
CA VAL A 490 -4.12 -3.46 0.58
C VAL A 490 -2.87 -4.09 1.19
N LYS A 491 -1.76 -3.35 1.17
CA LYS A 491 -0.54 -3.65 1.91
C LYS A 491 -0.68 -3.06 3.31
N THR A 492 -0.74 -3.96 4.27
CA THR A 492 -0.80 -3.64 5.69
C THR A 492 0.61 -3.59 6.26
N ILE A 493 0.86 -2.66 7.18
CA ILE A 493 2.10 -2.57 7.96
C ILE A 493 1.72 -2.87 9.41
N TYR A 494 2.50 -3.72 10.08
CA TYR A 494 2.41 -3.92 11.53
C TYR A 494 3.83 -3.96 12.13
N TYR A 495 4.00 -3.44 13.34
CA TYR A 495 5.30 -3.42 13.99
C TYR A 495 5.55 -4.77 14.66
N SER A 496 6.62 -5.48 14.24
CA SER A 496 6.92 -6.83 14.72
C SER A 496 7.97 -6.89 15.83
N GLU A 497 8.72 -5.81 16.02
CA GLU A 497 9.64 -5.61 17.14
C GLU A 497 9.81 -4.11 17.31
N VAL A 498 9.07 -3.55 18.27
CA VAL A 498 9.56 -2.34 18.89
C VAL A 498 10.64 -2.80 19.87
N ASP A 499 11.89 -2.91 19.40
CA ASP A 499 13.08 -2.94 20.25
C ASP A 499 13.18 -1.57 20.95
N TYR A 500 12.22 -1.27 21.81
CA TYR A 500 12.21 -0.08 22.63
C TYR A 500 12.99 -0.43 23.90
N GLU A 501 14.30 -0.62 23.73
CA GLU A 501 15.27 -0.61 24.84
C GLU A 501 15.29 0.78 25.55
N TYR A 502 14.53 1.76 25.04
CA TYR A 502 14.40 3.13 25.55
C TYR A 502 13.04 3.50 26.16
N ALA A 503 12.10 2.57 26.29
CA ALA A 503 10.83 2.80 26.98
C ALA A 503 10.93 1.92 28.19
N THR A 504 11.40 2.52 29.27
CA THR A 504 10.84 2.15 30.57
C THR A 504 9.32 1.99 30.38
N PRO A 505 8.73 0.82 30.67
CA PRO A 505 7.28 0.67 30.64
C PRO A 505 6.69 1.88 31.38
N PRO A 506 5.62 2.52 30.86
CA PRO A 506 4.99 3.61 31.60
C PRO A 506 4.74 3.09 33.01
N ASP A 507 5.35 3.73 34.02
CA ASP A 507 5.42 3.25 35.39
C ASP A 507 4.05 2.67 35.78
N THR A 508 3.95 1.34 35.88
CA THR A 508 2.68 0.60 36.09
C THR A 508 2.12 0.77 37.51
N HIS A 509 2.53 1.83 38.17
CA HIS A 509 2.28 2.19 39.56
C HIS A 509 1.94 3.69 39.72
N LEU A 510 1.76 4.44 38.63
CA LEU A 510 1.57 5.90 38.70
C LEU A 510 0.29 6.32 39.44
N CYS A 511 -0.72 5.44 39.48
CA CYS A 511 -2.00 5.70 40.14
C CYS A 511 -2.26 4.82 41.38
N ASP A 512 -1.29 4.00 41.79
CA ASP A 512 -1.44 3.15 42.96
C ASP A 512 -1.72 3.99 44.22
N GLY A 513 -2.84 3.70 44.89
CA GLY A 513 -3.28 4.40 46.11
C GLY A 513 -4.11 5.67 45.86
N LEU A 514 -4.41 6.04 44.61
CA LEU A 514 -5.34 7.12 44.30
C LEU A 514 -6.81 6.67 44.36
N PRO A 515 -7.75 7.54 44.76
CA PRO A 515 -9.17 7.19 44.92
C PRO A 515 -9.93 7.02 43.60
N ASN A 516 -9.48 7.69 42.52
CA ASN A 516 -10.03 7.57 41.17
C ASN A 516 -8.96 6.91 40.30
N HIS A 517 -9.05 5.59 40.16
CA HIS A 517 -8.08 4.77 39.48
C HIS A 517 -8.82 3.60 38.86
N VAL A 518 -8.76 3.48 37.53
CA VAL A 518 -9.23 2.31 36.79
C VAL A 518 -8.08 1.72 36.02
N ARG A 519 -7.86 0.43 36.22
CA ARG A 519 -6.85 -0.37 35.54
C ARG A 519 -7.52 -1.25 34.49
N LEU A 520 -7.06 -1.15 33.25
CA LEU A 520 -7.50 -2.00 32.14
C LEU A 520 -6.32 -2.87 31.68
N VAL A 521 -6.54 -4.19 31.67
CA VAL A 521 -5.52 -5.20 31.34
C VAL A 521 -6.04 -6.09 30.20
N PRO A 522 -5.58 -5.88 28.96
CA PRO A 522 -5.78 -6.83 27.89
C PRO A 522 -4.97 -8.12 28.14
N PRO A 523 -5.47 -9.31 27.73
CA PRO A 523 -4.87 -10.61 28.01
C PRO A 523 -3.52 -10.81 27.31
N ASP A 524 -3.28 -10.09 26.21
CA ASP A 524 -2.16 -10.34 25.31
C ASP A 524 -1.02 -9.32 25.47
N THR A 525 -1.15 -8.33 26.36
CA THR A 525 -0.19 -7.22 26.54
C THR A 525 0.20 -7.00 28.00
N PRO A 526 1.01 -7.88 28.63
CA PRO A 526 1.49 -7.68 29.99
C PRO A 526 2.43 -6.47 30.14
N LEU A 527 2.95 -5.92 29.03
CA LEU A 527 3.85 -4.76 29.02
C LEU A 527 3.12 -3.41 29.06
N TRP A 528 1.79 -3.39 28.85
CA TRP A 528 0.98 -2.17 28.80
C TRP A 528 -0.24 -2.35 29.68
N ILE A 529 -0.01 -2.26 31.00
CA ILE A 529 -1.09 -2.08 31.96
C ILE A 529 -1.57 -0.65 31.83
N TYR A 530 -2.82 -0.46 31.42
CA TYR A 530 -3.38 0.88 31.32
C TYR A 530 -3.92 1.30 32.66
N ASP A 531 -3.23 2.23 33.28
CA ASP A 531 -3.56 2.76 34.59
C ASP A 531 -4.12 4.19 34.42
N LEU A 532 -5.44 4.33 34.52
CA LEU A 532 -6.17 5.58 34.31
C LEU A 532 -6.48 6.23 35.66
N CYS A 533 -5.85 7.37 35.93
CA CYS A 533 -6.21 8.25 37.03
C CYS A 533 -6.17 9.72 36.62
N PRO A 534 -7.10 10.57 37.10
CA PRO A 534 -6.95 12.01 37.01
C PRO A 534 -5.81 12.44 37.93
N ARG A 535 -4.66 12.83 37.37
CA ARG A 535 -3.51 13.34 38.14
C ARG A 535 -2.90 14.54 37.43
N ALA A 536 -2.53 15.58 38.19
CA ALA A 536 -1.56 16.58 37.76
C ALA A 536 -0.24 15.87 37.39
N THR A 537 0.14 15.88 36.12
CA THR A 537 1.52 15.58 35.75
C THR A 537 2.47 16.61 36.38
N GLU A 538 3.75 16.28 36.58
CA GLU A 538 4.73 17.18 37.22
C GLU A 538 4.90 18.53 36.47
N ASP A 539 4.51 18.59 35.19
CA ASP A 539 4.50 19.77 34.33
C ASP A 539 3.13 20.48 34.24
N GLY A 540 2.09 19.99 34.93
CA GLY A 540 0.76 20.58 35.01
C GLY A 540 -0.10 20.46 33.74
N SER A 541 0.23 19.55 32.81
CA SER A 541 -0.46 19.36 31.53
C SER A 541 -1.46 18.19 31.51
N GLY A 542 -1.40 17.28 32.47
CA GLY A 542 -2.37 16.20 32.65
C GLY A 542 -3.70 16.74 33.16
N SER A 543 -4.76 16.53 32.39
CA SER A 543 -6.12 16.94 32.74
C SER A 543 -7.06 15.74 32.69
N GLY A 544 -7.79 15.52 33.79
CA GLY A 544 -8.81 14.49 33.89
C GLY A 544 -10.16 15.07 34.31
N TRP A 545 -11.23 14.50 33.78
CA TRP A 545 -12.60 14.93 34.01
C TRP A 545 -13.43 13.77 34.54
N LEU A 546 -14.21 14.03 35.57
CA LEU A 546 -15.29 13.15 36.00
C LEU A 546 -16.61 13.83 35.64
N VAL A 547 -17.49 13.08 34.98
CA VAL A 547 -18.72 13.61 34.38
C VAL A 547 -19.87 12.67 34.68
N THR A 548 -21.02 13.24 35.03
CA THR A 548 -22.29 12.51 35.07
C THR A 548 -23.30 13.24 34.20
N SER A 549 -23.79 12.58 33.15
CA SER A 549 -24.75 13.13 32.20
C SER A 549 -26.08 12.39 32.28
N PRO A 550 -27.24 13.09 32.29
CA PRO A 550 -28.54 12.43 32.21
C PRO A 550 -28.77 11.84 30.81
N LEU A 551 -29.38 10.66 30.76
CA LEU A 551 -29.87 10.01 29.56
C LEU A 551 -31.41 9.98 29.57
N ASP A 552 -32.02 9.63 28.44
CA ASP A 552 -33.48 9.53 28.32
C ASP A 552 -34.06 8.51 29.32
N GLY A 553 -35.26 8.79 29.83
CA GLY A 553 -35.97 7.87 30.72
C GLY A 553 -35.45 7.80 32.16
N GLY A 554 -34.59 8.73 32.59
CA GLY A 554 -34.04 8.77 33.96
C GLY A 554 -32.76 7.96 34.16
N ALA A 555 -32.16 7.50 33.07
CA ALA A 555 -30.84 6.86 33.03
C ALA A 555 -29.70 7.88 33.18
N PHE A 556 -28.49 7.42 33.46
CA PHE A 556 -27.30 8.27 33.60
C PHE A 556 -26.07 7.63 32.93
N ASP A 557 -25.24 8.45 32.28
CA ASP A 557 -23.87 8.14 31.84
C ASP A 557 -22.90 8.71 32.86
N MET A 558 -22.01 7.87 33.41
CA MET A 558 -20.96 8.27 34.35
C MET A 558 -19.61 7.98 33.71
N SER A 559 -18.81 9.02 33.51
CA SER A 559 -17.60 8.95 32.70
C SER A 559 -16.38 9.52 33.43
N MET A 560 -15.25 8.82 33.28
CA MET A 560 -13.91 9.30 33.62
C MET A 560 -13.11 9.48 32.33
N VAL A 561 -12.65 10.70 32.07
CA VAL A 561 -11.86 11.04 30.87
C VAL A 561 -10.48 11.50 31.33
N VAL A 562 -9.42 10.86 30.84
CA VAL A 562 -8.02 11.18 31.18
C VAL A 562 -7.19 11.19 29.90
N ASN A 563 -6.62 12.35 29.54
CA ASN A 563 -5.72 12.50 28.39
C ASN A 563 -6.27 11.92 27.06
N GLY A 564 -7.59 12.00 26.84
CA GLY A 564 -8.27 11.47 25.65
C GLY A 564 -8.65 9.99 25.73
N SER A 565 -8.31 9.30 26.82
CA SER A 565 -8.91 8.01 27.19
C SER A 565 -10.17 8.24 28.01
N THR A 566 -11.16 7.36 27.89
CA THR A 566 -12.48 7.46 28.53
C THR A 566 -12.91 6.11 29.09
N VAL A 567 -13.44 6.08 30.30
CA VAL A 567 -14.23 4.96 30.82
C VAL A 567 -15.62 5.50 31.15
N ALA A 568 -16.66 4.95 30.54
CA ALA A 568 -18.05 5.36 30.67
C ALA A 568 -18.91 4.17 31.12
N VAL A 569 -19.83 4.43 32.06
CA VAL A 569 -20.79 3.46 32.58
C VAL A 569 -22.19 4.04 32.52
N ASP A 570 -23.08 3.37 31.79
CA ASP A 570 -24.48 3.74 31.68
C ASP A 570 -25.30 2.93 32.69
N ILE A 571 -26.15 3.61 33.44
CA ILE A 571 -27.13 2.99 34.34
C ILE A 571 -28.55 3.36 33.95
N ASP A 572 -29.49 2.43 34.17
CA ASP A 572 -30.92 2.69 34.04
C ASP A 572 -31.46 3.52 35.23
N ALA A 573 -32.76 3.85 35.18
CA ALA A 573 -33.43 4.61 36.24
C ALA A 573 -33.45 3.91 37.60
N ASP A 574 -33.32 2.58 37.62
CA ASP A 574 -33.26 1.76 38.83
C ASP A 574 -31.83 1.61 39.37
N GLY A 575 -30.83 2.09 38.61
CA GLY A 575 -29.42 2.06 38.96
C GLY A 575 -28.68 0.80 38.52
N HIS A 576 -29.26 -0.03 37.65
CA HIS A 576 -28.57 -1.20 37.08
C HIS A 576 -27.63 -0.77 35.96
N VAL A 577 -26.46 -1.42 35.87
CA VAL A 577 -25.52 -1.21 34.77
C VAL A 577 -26.10 -1.77 33.48
N VAL A 578 -26.26 -0.90 32.49
CA VAL A 578 -26.78 -1.24 31.15
C VAL A 578 -25.64 -1.40 30.17
N LYS A 579 -24.58 -0.60 30.31
CA LYS A 579 -23.46 -0.60 29.36
C LYS A 579 -22.20 -0.10 30.02
N VAL A 580 -21.06 -0.68 29.62
CA VAL A 580 -19.74 -0.12 29.93
C VAL A 580 -18.97 0.05 28.64
N ARG A 581 -18.32 1.21 28.50
CA ARG A 581 -17.47 1.57 27.37
C ARG A 581 -16.14 2.05 27.91
N ALA A 582 -15.06 1.44 27.46
CA ALA A 582 -13.70 1.87 27.74
C ALA A 582 -13.03 2.18 26.41
N SER A 583 -12.51 3.39 26.30
CA SER A 583 -11.85 3.91 25.11
C SER A 583 -10.50 4.44 25.55
N GLN A 584 -9.40 4.12 24.87
CA GLN A 584 -8.08 4.55 25.32
C GLN A 584 -7.29 5.20 24.20
N ARG A 585 -6.76 6.40 24.46
CA ARG A 585 -5.78 7.06 23.59
C ARG A 585 -4.37 6.57 23.94
N ALA A 586 -3.78 5.74 23.08
CA ALA A 586 -2.42 5.22 23.29
C ALA A 586 -1.36 6.11 22.60
N GLY A 587 -0.47 6.71 23.40
CA GLY A 587 0.79 7.32 22.93
C GLY A 587 0.68 8.62 22.13
N MET A 588 1.81 9.01 21.51
CA MET A 588 2.00 10.29 20.78
C MET A 588 1.20 10.39 19.46
N TRP A 589 0.48 9.33 19.08
CA TRP A 589 -0.05 9.14 17.72
C TRP A 589 -1.58 8.92 17.63
N ASN A 590 -2.35 9.24 18.67
CA ASN A 590 -3.82 9.33 18.66
C ASN A 590 -4.60 8.03 18.31
N VAL A 591 -4.09 6.86 18.69
CA VAL A 591 -4.79 5.59 18.46
C VAL A 591 -5.81 5.34 19.58
N THR A 592 -7.04 4.92 19.22
CA THR A 592 -8.13 4.68 20.17
C THR A 592 -8.54 3.19 20.20
N GLU A 593 -8.21 2.46 21.28
CA GLU A 593 -8.74 1.09 21.51
C GLU A 593 -10.10 1.15 22.23
N ASN A 594 -11.08 0.35 21.79
CA ASN A 594 -12.41 0.31 22.39
C ASN A 594 -12.77 -1.07 22.96
N PHE A 595 -13.25 -1.09 24.20
CA PHE A 595 -13.76 -2.26 24.88
C PHE A 595 -15.13 -1.95 25.50
N GLY A 596 -15.98 -2.96 25.60
CA GLY A 596 -17.29 -2.78 26.22
C GLY A 596 -18.01 -4.06 26.55
N CYS A 597 -19.11 -3.89 27.27
CA CYS A 597 -20.07 -4.94 27.59
C CYS A 597 -21.46 -4.30 27.70
N ASP A 598 -22.51 -5.11 27.54
CA ASP A 598 -23.90 -4.67 27.67
C ASP A 598 -24.68 -5.59 28.63
N GLY A 599 -25.60 -4.99 29.39
CA GLY A 599 -26.51 -5.63 30.33
C GLY A 599 -25.82 -6.61 31.28
N SER A 600 -26.31 -7.84 31.32
CA SER A 600 -25.77 -8.88 32.20
C SER A 600 -24.37 -9.38 31.80
N ALA A 601 -23.82 -8.97 30.65
CA ALA A 601 -22.44 -9.28 30.29
C ALA A 601 -21.44 -8.44 31.11
N CYS A 602 -21.87 -7.30 31.67
CA CYS A 602 -21.06 -6.42 32.51
C CYS A 602 -20.89 -6.93 33.96
N ASN A 603 -20.60 -8.22 34.11
CA ASN A 603 -20.31 -8.80 35.41
C ASN A 603 -19.03 -8.18 36.00
N GLY A 604 -19.04 -7.91 37.31
CA GLY A 604 -17.92 -7.26 37.99
C GLY A 604 -17.97 -5.73 38.00
N VAL A 605 -19.01 -5.12 37.41
CA VAL A 605 -19.23 -3.65 37.48
C VAL A 605 -20.37 -3.36 38.44
N SER A 606 -20.18 -2.40 39.34
CA SER A 606 -21.21 -1.96 40.27
C SER A 606 -21.19 -0.46 40.47
N VAL A 607 -22.38 0.12 40.68
CA VAL A 607 -22.55 1.54 40.96
C VAL A 607 -23.32 1.69 42.26
N THR A 608 -22.82 2.50 43.19
CA THR A 608 -23.52 2.73 44.46
C THR A 608 -24.77 3.59 44.27
N PRO A 609 -25.75 3.51 45.19
CA PRO A 609 -26.78 4.53 45.31
C PRO A 609 -26.16 5.93 45.45
N PRO A 610 -26.90 7.00 45.06
CA PRO A 610 -26.39 8.36 45.15
C PRO A 610 -26.16 8.74 46.63
N ALA A 611 -25.01 9.35 46.90
CA ALA A 611 -24.69 9.92 48.20
C ALA A 611 -25.52 11.20 48.45
N THR A 612 -25.36 11.79 49.65
CA THR A 612 -26.11 13.00 50.05
C THR A 612 -25.81 14.22 49.18
N ASP A 613 -24.65 14.26 48.53
CA ASP A 613 -24.26 15.29 47.56
C ASP A 613 -24.61 14.91 46.11
N GLY A 614 -25.23 13.75 45.89
CA GLY A 614 -25.61 13.20 44.59
C GLY A 614 -24.50 12.44 43.87
N SER A 615 -23.30 12.32 44.44
CA SER A 615 -22.20 11.54 43.85
C SER A 615 -22.46 10.03 43.90
N ARG A 616 -21.83 9.26 43.01
CA ARG A 616 -21.95 7.80 42.93
C ARG A 616 -20.58 7.18 42.76
N ASN A 617 -20.31 6.09 43.48
CA ASN A 617 -19.06 5.35 43.30
C ASN A 617 -19.26 4.25 42.26
N VAL A 618 -18.41 4.23 41.25
CA VAL A 618 -18.35 3.20 40.20
C VAL A 618 -17.17 2.29 40.51
N VAL A 619 -17.40 0.97 40.58
CA VAL A 619 -16.39 -0.02 40.97
C VAL A 619 -16.33 -1.14 39.94
N PHE A 620 -15.12 -1.49 39.54
CA PHE A 620 -14.76 -2.61 38.67
C PHE A 620 -14.00 -3.67 39.48
N GLN A 621 -14.45 -4.92 39.42
CA GLN A 621 -13.86 -6.07 40.11
C GLN A 621 -13.73 -7.23 39.13
N GLY A 622 -12.60 -7.29 38.42
CA GLY A 622 -12.34 -8.27 37.37
C GLY A 622 -13.37 -8.20 36.25
N ALA A 623 -13.87 -7.01 35.93
CA ALA A 623 -14.90 -6.84 34.92
C ALA A 623 -14.33 -7.21 33.55
N VAL A 624 -14.99 -8.12 32.84
CA VAL A 624 -14.54 -8.59 31.53
C VAL A 624 -15.25 -7.78 30.46
N LEU A 625 -14.48 -6.97 29.73
CA LEU A 625 -14.96 -6.23 28.58
C LEU A 625 -14.54 -6.95 27.31
N HIS A 626 -15.33 -6.86 26.25
CA HIS A 626 -15.01 -7.42 24.93
C HIS A 626 -14.52 -6.31 24.01
N HIS A 627 -13.59 -6.64 23.10
CA HIS A 627 -13.12 -5.68 22.11
C HIS A 627 -14.26 -5.28 21.16
N VAL A 628 -14.43 -3.98 20.97
CA VAL A 628 -15.51 -3.40 20.17
C VAL A 628 -14.89 -2.72 18.95
N ASP A 629 -15.42 -3.02 17.77
CA ASP A 629 -15.06 -2.33 16.53
C ASP A 629 -15.41 -0.83 16.64
N TYR A 630 -14.85 0.00 15.75
CA TYR A 630 -15.06 1.45 15.72
C TYR A 630 -16.55 1.86 15.64
N ASP A 631 -17.41 0.98 15.13
CA ASP A 631 -18.85 1.16 14.97
C ASP A 631 -19.70 0.67 16.16
N GLY A 632 -19.07 0.16 17.23
CA GLY A 632 -19.78 -0.25 18.45
C GLY A 632 -20.20 -1.71 18.49
N PHE A 633 -19.84 -2.54 17.50
CA PHE A 633 -20.15 -3.97 17.49
C PHE A 633 -19.00 -4.82 18.02
N ALA A 634 -19.32 -5.97 18.62
CA ALA A 634 -18.31 -6.92 19.06
C ALA A 634 -17.47 -7.44 17.86
N SER A 635 -16.15 -7.31 18.00
CA SER A 635 -15.18 -7.59 16.93
C SER A 635 -14.61 -9.02 16.98
N GLY A 636 -14.84 -9.78 18.06
CA GLY A 636 -14.26 -11.11 18.23
C GLY A 636 -14.15 -11.56 19.70
N PRO A 637 -13.35 -12.60 19.99
CA PRO A 637 -13.24 -13.20 21.32
C PRO A 637 -12.29 -12.46 22.27
N ARG A 638 -11.58 -11.43 21.80
CA ARG A 638 -10.61 -10.67 22.61
C ARG A 638 -11.36 -9.94 23.72
N THR A 639 -10.85 -10.13 24.94
CA THR A 639 -11.39 -9.47 26.14
C THR A 639 -10.36 -8.52 26.74
N ALA A 640 -10.76 -7.69 27.68
CA ALA A 640 -9.87 -7.01 28.61
C ALA A 640 -10.46 -7.11 30.01
N THR A 641 -9.61 -7.23 31.03
CA THR A 641 -10.05 -7.25 32.42
C THR A 641 -9.89 -5.85 32.99
N MET A 642 -10.92 -5.34 33.65
CA MET A 642 -10.95 -4.03 34.25
C MET A 642 -11.13 -4.13 35.78
N ASP A 643 -10.30 -3.40 36.51
CA ASP A 643 -10.29 -3.32 37.96
C ASP A 643 -10.19 -1.85 38.43
N GLY A 644 -10.68 -1.54 39.63
CA GLY A 644 -10.53 -0.22 40.25
C GLY A 644 -11.85 0.49 40.48
N SER A 645 -11.81 1.81 40.64
CA SER A 645 -13.00 2.62 40.91
C SER A 645 -12.81 4.10 40.60
N PHE A 646 -13.92 4.80 40.39
CA PHE A 646 -13.93 6.27 40.40
C PHE A 646 -15.25 6.80 41.00
N LEU A 647 -15.18 8.02 41.55
CA LEU A 647 -16.32 8.72 42.11
C LEU A 647 -16.95 9.65 41.08
N ALA A 648 -18.07 9.24 40.49
CA ALA A 648 -18.83 10.07 39.57
C ALA A 648 -19.54 11.22 40.33
N PRO A 649 -19.45 12.47 39.86
CA PRO A 649 -20.07 13.61 40.53
C PRO A 649 -21.60 13.60 40.39
N SER A 650 -22.28 14.49 41.10
CA SER A 650 -23.72 14.67 40.91
C SER A 650 -24.01 15.31 39.55
N VAL A 651 -25.22 15.04 39.03
CA VAL A 651 -25.69 15.60 37.75
C VAL A 651 -25.67 17.13 37.77
N ASP A 652 -25.97 17.73 38.92
CA ASP A 652 -25.99 19.19 39.11
C ASP A 652 -24.58 19.81 39.15
N ALA A 653 -23.55 19.01 39.43
CA ALA A 653 -22.16 19.46 39.44
C ALA A 653 -21.55 19.53 38.03
N GLY A 654 -22.14 18.86 37.03
CA GLY A 654 -21.67 18.86 35.64
C GLY A 654 -20.27 18.25 35.49
N TYR A 655 -19.34 19.02 34.89
CA TYR A 655 -17.95 18.61 34.69
C TYR A 655 -17.11 18.95 35.92
N VAL A 656 -16.61 17.93 36.62
CA VAL A 656 -15.66 18.13 37.72
C VAL A 656 -14.25 17.94 37.18
N TYR A 657 -13.51 19.04 37.07
CA TYR A 657 -12.07 19.02 36.80
C TYR A 657 -11.34 18.49 38.03
N VAL A 658 -10.56 17.42 37.87
CA VAL A 658 -9.70 16.90 38.92
C VAL A 658 -8.27 17.29 38.57
N PRO A 659 -7.64 18.23 39.30
CA PRO A 659 -6.33 18.75 38.98
C PRO A 659 -5.22 17.71 39.07
#